data_AF-A0A362X0U0-F1
#
_entry.id   AF-A0A362X0U0-F1
#
_cell.length_a   1.000
_cell.length_b   1.000
_cell.length_c   1.000
_cell.angle_alpha   90.00
_cell.angle_beta   90.00
_cell.angle_gamma   90.00
#
_symmetry.space_group_name_H-M   'P 1'
#
loop_
_entity.id
_entity.type
_entity.pdbx_description
1 polymer ?
#
loop_
_entity_poly.entity_id
_entity_poly.type
_entity_poly.pdbx_seq_one_letter_code
_entity_poly.pdbx_strand_id
1 'polypeptide(L)'
;MKKNYTLLITGIIAMFVLFVQEVKAQTITVNSLEDLLPYLDDDNVDVKLAPGNYSISAFDITAGKFSNPLLLFEGSNSTYDFTGAKISINTFVFTKFGNVDVKEIQILGNNNVLKNLTMEDIGNTRPTRTALGIAMDGRDNLIEGFHLTVRGSYPYGYGDAFGKGGTNTVIKHYKHSGILIRGLRNHLKNTTVISRSYGHCVFMQAASYPIIEGCYIEGEMRTTDDMLAETSGPAYDKGFMTTWGYKLPPGYMMSLQEGGIRAYNAGTTYIDGVEIQRGTDNPTVKNCTIKNARTGVVLVHATGKKHVENCVVLGCESGYSIGSGTVLNCGADAIYGPVYKNAYASDTGYSADITILPPSDDYYNGHGAIAYIGGKEHNLTFRSAETDFPSDLKIMMAGDLQGLRVLNGSNASQNNHTVRDVFLKNLTNFPVVLHADATNNRVQECDASDVINNGSGNSVESLDCASANIALTGAAIQSSTDYSGLANRAIDGNTNGNYNNNSVTHTNPSDTDAWWQVNLNSEQAIGDIVIYNRTGSTSLRLADFEVKVFDANGIETFSYVYDELLAPSPSTTINAGGAMGKSIKIIQLNNSYALSLAEVQVFASSLSVKDISKALSLYPNPVKNELYISISKMNFNLDSTKINVYALSGQKVLELKPMRAKDMVVDVSQLTKGVYLLNISDGQITATKKLVKL
;
A
#
# COMPACT_ATOMS: atom_id res chain seq x y z
N MET A 1 54.34 -20.39 64.99
CA MET A 1 54.95 -21.44 64.14
C MET A 1 53.82 -22.29 63.56
N LYS A 2 53.95 -22.59 62.27
CA LYS A 2 52.93 -23.05 61.30
C LYS A 2 52.08 -24.26 61.74
N LYS A 3 50.80 -24.28 61.31
CA LYS A 3 50.27 -25.37 60.48
C LYS A 3 49.08 -24.89 59.65
N ASN A 4 49.16 -25.21 58.36
CA ASN A 4 48.33 -24.74 57.26
C ASN A 4 46.96 -25.41 57.25
N TYR A 5 45.95 -24.65 56.84
CA TYR A 5 44.65 -25.14 56.40
C TYR A 5 44.71 -25.48 54.90
N THR A 6 44.20 -26.66 54.53
CA THR A 6 43.85 -27.00 53.15
C THR A 6 42.43 -27.59 53.14
N LEU A 7 41.64 -27.10 52.19
CA LEU A 7 40.24 -27.36 51.83
C LEU A 7 39.72 -28.81 51.94
N LEU A 8 38.40 -28.98 52.19
CA LEU A 8 37.42 -29.34 51.14
C LEU A 8 35.94 -29.31 51.61
N ILE A 9 35.17 -28.43 50.96
CA ILE A 9 33.86 -28.62 50.30
C ILE A 9 32.74 -29.36 51.05
N THR A 10 31.68 -28.61 51.42
CA THR A 10 30.29 -28.76 50.93
C THR A 10 29.38 -27.78 51.69
N GLY A 11 28.68 -26.89 50.98
CA GLY A 11 27.80 -25.91 51.62
C GLY A 11 27.02 -25.05 50.62
N ILE A 12 25.94 -25.63 50.10
CA ILE A 12 24.66 -25.00 49.70
C ILE A 12 24.74 -23.56 49.20
N ILE A 13 24.70 -23.40 47.88
CA ILE A 13 24.30 -22.16 47.21
C ILE A 13 22.80 -21.97 47.46
N ALA A 14 22.44 -21.15 48.44
CA ALA A 14 21.09 -20.62 48.57
C ALA A 14 20.89 -19.56 47.48
N MET A 15 20.11 -19.94 46.47
CA MET A 15 19.68 -19.14 45.34
C MET A 15 18.84 -17.95 45.86
N PHE A 16 19.43 -16.76 45.93
CA PHE A 16 18.68 -15.51 46.09
C PHE A 16 17.94 -15.23 44.77
N VAL A 17 16.76 -15.82 44.62
CA VAL A 17 15.78 -15.39 43.61
C VAL A 17 15.24 -14.04 44.12
N LEU A 18 15.81 -12.95 43.61
CA LEU A 18 15.20 -11.63 43.70
C LEU A 18 13.87 -11.69 42.93
N PHE A 19 12.78 -11.96 43.64
CA PHE A 19 11.45 -11.63 43.19
C PHE A 19 11.38 -10.11 43.05
N VAL A 20 11.63 -9.59 41.85
CA VAL A 20 11.19 -8.26 41.47
C VAL A 20 9.68 -8.36 41.34
N GLN A 21 8.96 -8.06 42.42
CA GLN A 21 7.54 -7.79 42.33
C GLN A 21 7.41 -6.46 41.58
N GLU A 22 6.90 -6.48 40.35
CA GLU A 22 6.39 -5.28 39.70
C GLU A 22 5.23 -4.74 40.54
N VAL A 23 5.52 -3.75 41.38
CA VAL A 23 4.49 -2.95 42.04
C VAL A 23 3.82 -2.13 40.94
N LYS A 24 2.71 -2.62 40.38
CA LYS A 24 1.87 -1.79 39.53
C LYS A 24 1.32 -0.65 40.38
N ALA A 25 1.60 0.59 39.98
CA ALA A 25 0.99 1.77 40.60
C ALA A 25 -0.54 1.60 40.58
N GLN A 26 -1.21 1.98 41.66
CA GLN A 26 -2.66 1.98 41.71
C GLN A 26 -3.19 3.00 40.69
N THR A 27 -4.08 2.57 39.78
CA THR A 27 -4.66 3.46 38.79
C THR A 27 -5.43 4.60 39.47
N ILE A 28 -5.01 5.84 39.20
CA ILE A 28 -5.61 7.07 39.70
C ILE A 28 -6.68 7.51 38.70
N THR A 29 -7.93 7.65 39.12
CA THR A 29 -9.00 8.16 38.24
C THR A 29 -9.27 9.63 38.53
N VAL A 30 -9.18 10.46 37.49
CA VAL A 30 -9.45 11.91 37.54
C VAL A 30 -10.72 12.23 36.75
N ASN A 31 -11.47 13.26 37.15
CA ASN A 31 -12.80 13.56 36.59
C ASN A 31 -12.85 14.87 35.79
N SER A 32 -11.74 15.63 35.74
CA SER A 32 -11.61 16.86 34.96
C SER A 32 -10.21 16.94 34.33
N LEU A 33 -10.04 17.84 33.36
CA LEU A 33 -8.72 18.10 32.78
C LEU A 33 -7.81 18.80 33.79
N GLU A 34 -8.36 19.69 34.61
CA GLU A 34 -7.62 20.36 35.68
C GLU A 34 -7.11 19.37 36.74
N ASP A 35 -7.87 18.31 37.04
CA ASP A 35 -7.42 17.23 37.94
C ASP A 35 -6.35 16.33 37.30
N LEU A 36 -6.27 16.30 35.97
CA LEU A 36 -5.25 15.55 35.24
C LEU A 36 -3.89 16.26 35.26
N LEU A 37 -3.89 17.60 35.18
CA LEU A 37 -2.66 18.40 35.04
C LEU A 37 -1.54 18.07 36.05
N PRO A 38 -1.81 17.88 37.36
CA PRO A 38 -0.77 17.62 38.35
C PRO A 38 -0.02 16.30 38.16
N TYR A 39 -0.50 15.40 37.31
CA TYR A 39 0.13 14.10 37.08
C TYR A 39 0.95 14.05 35.79
N LEU A 40 0.91 15.09 34.96
CA LEU A 40 1.55 15.05 33.65
C LEU A 40 3.09 15.16 33.74
N ASP A 41 3.63 15.69 34.83
CA ASP A 41 5.06 15.78 35.15
C ASP A 41 5.56 14.69 36.12
N ASP A 42 4.66 13.83 36.62
CA ASP A 42 5.00 12.75 37.54
C ASP A 42 5.53 11.49 36.83
N ASP A 43 6.61 10.92 37.36
CA ASP A 43 7.13 9.63 36.95
C ASP A 43 6.35 8.46 37.58
N ASN A 44 6.24 7.35 36.86
CA ASN A 44 5.68 6.07 37.32
C ASN A 44 4.21 6.14 37.74
N VAL A 45 3.42 6.99 37.08
CA VAL A 45 1.98 7.10 37.35
C VAL A 45 1.15 6.26 36.39
N ASP A 46 0.01 5.76 36.88
CA ASP A 46 -1.03 5.14 36.07
C ASP A 46 -2.31 5.96 36.27
N VAL A 47 -2.65 6.79 35.29
CA VAL A 47 -3.74 7.77 35.40
C VAL A 47 -4.81 7.47 34.35
N LYS A 48 -6.06 7.50 34.77
CA LYS A 48 -7.23 7.37 33.92
C LYS A 48 -8.08 8.63 33.99
N LEU A 49 -8.30 9.27 32.84
CA LEU A 49 -9.36 10.27 32.73
C LEU A 49 -10.70 9.55 32.60
N ALA A 50 -11.65 9.86 33.47
CA ALA A 50 -12.97 9.25 33.44
C ALA A 50 -13.62 9.42 32.05
N PRO A 51 -14.43 8.44 31.57
CA PRO A 51 -15.18 8.61 30.34
C PRO A 51 -16.07 9.87 30.39
N GLY A 52 -16.04 10.68 29.35
CA GLY A 52 -16.72 11.98 29.36
C GLY A 52 -16.33 12.89 28.20
N ASN A 53 -17.06 14.00 28.10
CA ASN A 53 -16.75 15.07 27.16
C ASN A 53 -16.10 16.23 27.91
N TYR A 54 -14.89 16.56 27.49
CA TYR A 54 -14.06 17.63 28.03
C TYR A 54 -13.83 18.68 26.93
N SER A 55 -13.57 19.92 27.33
CA SER A 55 -13.29 20.99 26.37
C SER A 55 -12.24 21.96 26.85
N ILE A 56 -11.40 22.42 25.93
CA ILE A 56 -10.47 23.53 26.15
C ILE A 56 -10.87 24.68 25.22
N SER A 57 -11.15 25.84 25.81
CA SER A 57 -11.56 27.04 25.09
C SER A 57 -10.59 28.19 25.30
N ALA A 58 -10.73 29.23 24.49
CA ALA A 58 -9.97 30.46 24.67
C ALA A 58 -10.23 31.16 26.02
N PHE A 59 -11.39 30.91 26.64
CA PHE A 59 -11.68 31.39 27.99
C PHE A 59 -10.77 30.70 29.02
N ASP A 60 -10.55 29.39 28.90
CA ASP A 60 -9.70 28.63 29.81
C ASP A 60 -8.24 29.11 29.74
N ILE A 61 -7.76 29.49 28.54
CA ILE A 61 -6.43 30.10 28.38
C ILE A 61 -6.38 31.47 29.06
N THR A 62 -7.40 32.30 28.87
CA THR A 62 -7.48 33.64 29.47
C THR A 62 -7.59 33.56 31.00
N ALA A 63 -8.23 32.51 31.52
CA ALA A 63 -8.34 32.21 32.94
C ALA A 63 -7.08 31.57 33.53
N GLY A 64 -6.04 31.30 32.71
CA GLY A 64 -4.77 30.75 33.17
C GLY A 64 -4.81 29.25 33.51
N LYS A 65 -5.81 28.51 33.03
CA LYS A 65 -5.97 27.07 33.33
C LYS A 65 -5.02 26.17 32.55
N PHE A 66 -4.66 26.57 31.33
CA PHE A 66 -3.78 25.80 30.45
C PHE A 66 -2.66 26.69 29.90
N SER A 67 -1.48 26.12 29.73
CA SER A 67 -0.30 26.76 29.15
C SER A 67 -0.14 26.39 27.66
N ASN A 68 1.01 26.70 27.07
CA ASN A 68 1.40 26.18 25.76
C ASN A 68 2.68 25.36 25.94
N PRO A 69 2.67 24.04 25.72
CA PRO A 69 1.57 23.19 25.21
C PRO A 69 0.33 23.12 26.13
N LEU A 70 -0.85 22.79 25.60
CA LEU A 70 -2.07 22.68 26.41
C LEU A 70 -1.97 21.53 27.42
N LEU A 71 -1.47 20.37 26.99
CA LEU A 71 -1.17 19.21 27.82
C LEU A 71 0.28 18.78 27.59
N LEU A 72 1.12 18.94 28.61
CA LEU A 72 2.56 18.67 28.55
C LEU A 72 2.90 17.46 29.43
N PHE A 73 3.22 16.33 28.79
CA PHE A 73 3.58 15.07 29.44
C PHE A 73 5.11 15.00 29.64
N GLU A 74 5.58 15.42 30.80
CA GLU A 74 6.99 15.45 31.19
C GLU A 74 7.44 14.22 31.98
N GLY A 75 6.53 13.63 32.76
CA GLY A 75 6.81 12.43 33.53
C GLY A 75 7.14 11.22 32.66
N SER A 76 7.84 10.25 33.22
CA SER A 76 8.34 9.05 32.54
C SER A 76 7.83 7.76 33.18
N ASN A 77 7.82 6.66 32.41
CA ASN A 77 7.33 5.35 32.82
C ASN A 77 5.85 5.37 33.24
N SER A 78 5.06 6.24 32.61
CA SER A 78 3.68 6.52 33.01
C SER A 78 2.67 6.01 31.97
N THR A 79 1.50 5.60 32.43
CA THR A 79 0.36 5.23 31.58
C THR A 79 -0.77 6.24 31.76
N TYR A 80 -1.32 6.71 30.64
CA TYR A 80 -2.47 7.61 30.60
C TYR A 80 -3.58 6.98 29.77
N ASP A 81 -4.66 6.55 30.43
CA ASP A 81 -5.84 5.93 29.80
C ASP A 81 -6.95 6.96 29.59
N PHE A 82 -7.26 7.24 28.32
CA PHE A 82 -8.35 8.12 27.91
C PHE A 82 -9.54 7.35 27.34
N THR A 83 -9.65 6.04 27.61
CA THR A 83 -10.73 5.21 27.08
C THR A 83 -12.11 5.78 27.43
N GLY A 84 -12.84 6.19 26.40
CA GLY A 84 -14.17 6.80 26.53
C GLY A 84 -14.16 8.31 26.82
N ALA A 85 -12.99 8.95 26.88
CA ALA A 85 -12.84 10.39 27.00
C ALA A 85 -12.70 11.06 25.62
N LYS A 86 -13.40 12.17 25.46
CA LYS A 86 -13.30 13.07 24.30
C LYS A 86 -12.85 14.45 24.77
N ILE A 87 -11.77 14.99 24.20
CA ILE A 87 -11.31 16.36 24.44
C ILE A 87 -11.59 17.20 23.19
N SER A 88 -12.42 18.23 23.34
CA SER A 88 -12.77 19.16 22.28
C SER A 88 -11.99 20.47 22.42
N ILE A 89 -11.19 20.84 21.43
CA ILE A 89 -10.35 22.05 21.48
C ILE A 89 -10.93 23.07 20.52
N ASN A 90 -11.35 24.23 21.04
CA ASN A 90 -11.84 25.29 20.17
C ASN A 90 -10.63 25.96 19.47
N THR A 91 -10.60 25.93 18.13
CA THR A 91 -9.50 26.51 17.32
C THR A 91 -9.16 27.98 17.62
N PHE A 92 -10.06 28.74 18.26
CA PHE A 92 -9.78 30.10 18.72
C PHE A 92 -8.69 30.15 19.81
N VAL A 93 -8.43 29.04 20.52
CA VAL A 93 -7.31 28.85 21.46
C VAL A 93 -5.97 29.20 20.82
N PHE A 94 -5.77 28.86 19.55
CA PHE A 94 -4.52 29.10 18.83
C PHE A 94 -4.18 30.58 18.62
N THR A 95 -5.10 31.49 18.98
CA THR A 95 -4.89 32.94 18.94
C THR A 95 -4.45 33.53 20.28
N LYS A 96 -4.46 32.74 21.37
CA LYS A 96 -4.35 33.25 22.74
C LYS A 96 -2.93 33.27 23.32
N PHE A 97 -1.97 32.62 22.66
CA PHE A 97 -0.58 32.56 23.14
C PHE A 97 0.36 33.56 22.46
N GLY A 98 -0.17 34.54 21.71
CA GLY A 98 0.64 35.49 20.95
C GLY A 98 1.22 34.88 19.66
N ASN A 99 2.35 35.41 19.19
CA ASN A 99 2.96 35.01 17.91
C ASN A 99 3.96 33.84 18.06
N VAL A 100 3.47 32.73 18.62
CA VAL A 100 4.23 31.50 18.88
C VAL A 100 3.57 30.29 18.22
N ASP A 101 4.32 29.21 18.09
CA ASP A 101 3.77 27.92 17.67
C ASP A 101 3.02 27.31 18.85
N VAL A 102 1.77 26.89 18.65
CA VAL A 102 0.90 26.34 19.70
C VAL A 102 0.81 24.82 19.56
N LYS A 103 0.98 24.08 20.66
CA LYS A 103 0.82 22.63 20.67
C LYS A 103 -0.33 22.22 21.58
N GLU A 104 -1.15 21.28 21.15
CA GLU A 104 -2.22 20.75 21.99
C GLU A 104 -1.64 19.73 22.98
N ILE A 105 -0.90 18.74 22.48
CA ILE A 105 -0.19 17.75 23.29
C ILE A 105 1.31 17.79 22.96
N GLN A 106 2.16 17.77 23.99
CA GLN A 106 3.57 17.46 23.84
C GLN A 106 4.01 16.42 24.86
N ILE A 107 4.78 15.43 24.42
CA ILE A 107 5.40 14.42 25.27
C ILE A 107 6.91 14.68 25.29
N LEU A 108 7.48 14.95 26.45
CA LEU A 108 8.92 15.11 26.68
C LEU A 108 9.52 13.93 27.46
N GLY A 109 8.72 13.34 28.36
CA GLY A 109 9.12 12.18 29.15
C GLY A 109 9.35 10.92 28.31
N ASN A 110 9.79 9.86 28.96
CA ASN A 110 10.18 8.61 28.30
C ASN A 110 9.33 7.43 28.72
N ASN A 111 9.25 6.41 27.88
CA ASN A 111 8.60 5.13 28.20
C ASN A 111 7.15 5.32 28.66
N ASN A 112 6.46 6.31 28.10
CA ASN A 112 5.06 6.59 28.41
C ASN A 112 4.13 5.88 27.44
N VAL A 113 2.94 5.54 27.92
CA VAL A 113 1.87 4.99 27.09
C VAL A 113 0.60 5.83 27.23
N LEU A 114 0.18 6.47 26.14
CA LEU A 114 -1.06 7.23 26.06
C LEU A 114 -2.07 6.47 25.20
N LYS A 115 -3.26 6.17 25.75
CA LYS A 115 -4.22 5.26 25.12
C LYS A 115 -5.59 5.89 24.86
N ASN A 116 -6.14 5.59 23.68
CA ASN A 116 -7.57 5.68 23.37
C ASN A 116 -8.24 7.06 23.48
N LEU A 117 -7.49 8.16 23.34
CA LEU A 117 -8.05 9.51 23.35
C LEU A 117 -8.80 9.81 22.05
N THR A 118 -10.01 10.36 22.17
CA THR A 118 -10.63 11.12 21.07
C THR A 118 -10.35 12.61 21.26
N MET A 119 -9.64 13.24 20.33
CA MET A 119 -9.30 14.66 20.36
C MET A 119 -9.83 15.36 19.10
N GLU A 120 -10.66 16.38 19.27
CA GLU A 120 -11.31 17.07 18.15
C GLU A 120 -11.12 18.58 18.22
N ASP A 121 -10.56 19.15 17.16
CA ASP A 121 -10.64 20.58 16.89
C ASP A 121 -12.04 21.01 16.46
N ILE A 122 -12.58 22.03 17.13
CA ILE A 122 -13.85 22.66 16.81
C ILE A 122 -13.64 24.08 16.27
N GLY A 123 -14.26 24.35 15.12
CA GLY A 123 -14.15 25.61 14.39
C GLY A 123 -13.03 25.61 13.34
N ASN A 124 -12.81 26.77 12.72
CA ASN A 124 -11.86 26.93 11.62
C ASN A 124 -10.94 28.15 11.83
N THR A 125 -10.75 28.61 13.06
CA THR A 125 -9.88 29.76 13.33
C THR A 125 -8.43 29.39 13.03
N ARG A 126 -7.76 30.19 12.21
CA ARG A 126 -6.32 30.00 11.95
C ARG A 126 -5.47 30.34 13.19
N PRO A 127 -4.32 29.69 13.39
CA PRO A 127 -3.37 30.10 14.41
C PRO A 127 -2.76 31.48 14.11
N THR A 128 -2.24 32.14 15.16
CA THR A 128 -1.47 33.38 14.98
C THR A 128 -0.18 33.14 14.19
N ARG A 129 0.50 32.02 14.44
CA ARG A 129 1.71 31.59 13.73
C ARG A 129 1.54 30.19 13.11
N THR A 130 1.64 29.14 13.93
CA THR A 130 1.30 27.76 13.55
C THR A 130 0.68 27.02 14.74
N ALA A 131 -0.02 25.93 14.46
CA ALA A 131 -0.52 24.99 15.46
C ALA A 131 -0.08 23.57 15.13
N LEU A 132 -0.05 22.71 16.14
CA LEU A 132 0.28 21.29 16.05
C LEU A 132 -0.57 20.52 17.07
N GLY A 133 -1.24 19.46 16.62
CA GLY A 133 -1.99 18.59 17.52
C GLY A 133 -1.08 17.89 18.52
N ILE A 134 -0.17 17.04 18.05
CA ILE A 134 0.71 16.25 18.94
C ILE A 134 2.17 16.39 18.53
N ALA A 135 3.05 16.61 19.52
CA ALA A 135 4.50 16.43 19.40
C ALA A 135 4.98 15.28 20.30
N MET A 136 5.67 14.30 19.73
CA MET A 136 6.30 13.19 20.46
C MET A 136 7.83 13.38 20.49
N ASP A 137 8.36 13.89 21.59
CA ASP A 137 9.79 13.87 21.91
C ASP A 137 10.10 12.67 22.84
N GLY A 138 11.19 12.73 23.60
CA GLY A 138 11.60 11.66 24.51
C GLY A 138 12.04 10.39 23.78
N ARG A 139 11.98 9.27 24.48
CA ARG A 139 12.23 7.94 23.90
C ARG A 139 11.23 6.90 24.38
N ASP A 140 11.03 5.89 23.55
CA ASP A 140 10.25 4.70 23.88
C ASP A 140 8.78 5.00 24.24
N ASN A 141 8.23 6.13 23.78
CA ASN A 141 6.84 6.49 24.02
C ASN A 141 5.91 5.82 23.01
N LEU A 142 4.73 5.41 23.48
CA LEU A 142 3.66 4.81 22.68
C LEU A 142 2.39 5.67 22.75
N ILE A 143 1.90 6.10 21.60
CA ILE A 143 0.50 6.53 21.43
C ILE A 143 -0.25 5.40 20.75
N GLU A 144 -1.33 4.93 21.38
CA GLU A 144 -2.14 3.82 20.85
C GLU A 144 -3.64 4.16 20.85
N GLY A 145 -4.33 3.90 19.74
CA GLY A 145 -5.79 3.97 19.68
C GLY A 145 -6.38 5.38 19.63
N PHE A 146 -5.57 6.40 19.37
CA PHE A 146 -6.04 7.79 19.34
C PHE A 146 -6.92 8.07 18.11
N HIS A 147 -7.85 9.01 18.24
CA HIS A 147 -8.69 9.52 17.15
C HIS A 147 -8.63 11.05 17.14
N LEU A 148 -7.97 11.61 16.12
CA LEU A 148 -7.75 13.05 15.99
C LEU A 148 -8.59 13.62 14.84
N THR A 149 -9.21 14.77 15.08
CA THR A 149 -9.71 15.65 14.01
C THR A 149 -8.97 16.98 14.09
N VAL A 150 -8.29 17.37 13.01
CA VAL A 150 -7.44 18.57 12.94
C VAL A 150 -8.12 19.65 12.12
N ARG A 151 -8.30 20.87 12.66
CA ARG A 151 -8.96 22.00 11.97
C ARG A 151 -8.31 23.34 12.31
N GLY A 152 -8.61 24.36 11.52
CA GLY A 152 -8.14 25.73 11.79
C GLY A 152 -6.79 26.02 11.16
N SER A 153 -6.83 26.48 9.91
CA SER A 153 -5.66 26.90 9.15
C SER A 153 -6.08 27.95 8.12
N TYR A 154 -5.10 28.62 7.49
CA TYR A 154 -5.42 29.56 6.43
C TYR A 154 -4.27 29.69 5.43
N PRO A 155 -4.54 29.86 4.12
CA PRO A 155 -5.81 29.52 3.51
C PRO A 155 -6.01 27.99 3.58
N TYR A 156 -7.26 27.56 3.74
CA TYR A 156 -7.65 26.16 3.61
C TYR A 156 -8.46 26.03 2.32
N GLY A 157 -8.35 24.89 1.61
CA GLY A 157 -9.07 24.69 0.34
C GLY A 157 -8.24 24.81 -0.93
N TYR A 158 -6.92 25.04 -0.85
CA TYR A 158 -6.06 25.22 -2.02
C TYR A 158 -4.74 24.43 -2.00
N GLY A 159 -4.53 23.59 -0.99
CA GLY A 159 -3.29 22.85 -0.83
C GLY A 159 -2.07 23.76 -0.81
N ASP A 160 -1.00 23.36 -1.52
CA ASP A 160 0.24 24.14 -1.63
C ASP A 160 0.33 25.02 -2.88
N ALA A 161 -0.76 25.19 -3.65
CA ALA A 161 -0.75 25.94 -4.91
C ALA A 161 -0.26 27.39 -4.72
N PHE A 162 -0.63 28.01 -3.60
CA PHE A 162 -0.34 29.43 -3.34
C PHE A 162 0.72 29.65 -2.27
N GLY A 163 1.33 28.58 -1.75
CA GLY A 163 2.36 28.69 -0.72
C GLY A 163 2.46 27.51 0.24
N LYS A 164 3.47 27.57 1.11
CA LYS A 164 3.74 26.59 2.18
C LYS A 164 4.15 27.23 3.51
N GLY A 165 3.87 28.52 3.72
CA GLY A 165 4.23 29.25 4.94
C GLY A 165 5.70 29.69 5.03
N GLY A 166 6.49 29.51 3.98
CA GLY A 166 7.83 30.09 3.84
C GLY A 166 7.82 31.51 3.25
N THR A 167 9.00 31.99 2.82
CA THR A 167 9.18 33.33 2.21
C THR A 167 8.62 33.44 0.80
N ASN A 168 8.68 32.36 0.02
CA ASN A 168 8.13 32.31 -1.34
C ASN A 168 6.67 31.85 -1.29
N THR A 169 5.75 32.79 -1.09
CA THR A 169 4.32 32.51 -0.93
C THR A 169 3.49 33.60 -1.61
N VAL A 170 2.47 33.21 -2.37
CA VAL A 170 1.51 34.16 -3.00
C VAL A 170 0.42 34.55 -2.00
N ILE A 171 -0.02 33.58 -1.21
CA ILE A 171 -0.93 33.77 -0.07
C ILE A 171 -0.19 33.29 1.17
N LYS A 172 -0.16 34.09 2.24
CA LYS A 172 0.51 33.71 3.48
C LYS A 172 -0.23 32.55 4.16
N HIS A 173 0.48 31.46 4.45
CA HIS A 173 -0.09 30.29 5.11
C HIS A 173 0.15 30.30 6.63
N TYR A 174 -0.87 29.86 7.36
CA TYR A 174 -0.92 29.65 8.80
C TYR A 174 -1.34 28.20 9.02
N LYS A 175 -0.35 27.35 9.32
CA LYS A 175 -0.49 25.89 9.29
C LYS A 175 -1.07 25.36 10.60
N HIS A 176 -1.86 24.30 10.50
CA HIS A 176 -2.14 23.41 11.62
C HIS A 176 -1.89 21.96 11.18
N SER A 177 -0.85 21.34 11.73
CA SER A 177 -0.47 19.94 11.47
C SER A 177 -1.01 18.99 12.54
N GLY A 178 -1.19 17.72 12.20
CA GLY A 178 -1.68 16.68 13.12
C GLY A 178 -0.61 16.22 14.10
N ILE A 179 0.25 15.29 13.67
CA ILE A 179 1.23 14.62 14.56
C ILE A 179 2.66 14.78 14.06
N LEU A 180 3.53 15.24 14.94
CA LEU A 180 4.97 15.31 14.76
C LEU A 180 5.67 14.28 15.64
N ILE A 181 6.29 13.28 15.01
CA ILE A 181 7.11 12.28 15.67
C ILE A 181 8.57 12.72 15.65
N ARG A 182 9.18 12.77 16.82
CA ARG A 182 10.61 13.03 17.04
C ARG A 182 11.16 11.96 17.99
N GLY A 183 12.27 12.23 18.67
CA GLY A 183 12.77 11.36 19.72
C GLY A 183 13.35 10.04 19.20
N LEU A 184 13.50 9.07 20.11
CA LEU A 184 14.12 7.77 19.83
C LEU A 184 13.12 6.64 20.09
N ARG A 185 12.85 5.80 19.08
CA ARG A 185 11.95 4.63 19.18
C ARG A 185 10.53 4.96 19.64
N ASN A 186 10.05 6.16 19.32
CA ASN A 186 8.66 6.52 19.54
C ASN A 186 7.75 5.78 18.55
N HIS A 187 6.59 5.35 19.04
CA HIS A 187 5.65 4.50 18.32
C HIS A 187 4.26 5.15 18.28
N LEU A 188 3.77 5.41 17.07
CA LEU A 188 2.39 5.77 16.80
C LEU A 188 1.64 4.54 16.28
N LYS A 189 0.67 4.04 17.06
CA LYS A 189 -0.01 2.77 16.79
C LYS A 189 -1.53 2.94 16.73
N ASN A 190 -2.18 2.27 15.79
CA ASN A 190 -3.64 2.15 15.69
C ASN A 190 -4.37 3.51 15.83
N THR A 191 -3.78 4.57 15.29
CA THR A 191 -4.27 5.95 15.46
C THR A 191 -4.95 6.43 14.18
N THR A 192 -6.10 7.07 14.36
CA THR A 192 -6.87 7.72 13.29
C THR A 192 -6.57 9.22 13.29
N VAL A 193 -6.20 9.78 12.14
CA VAL A 193 -6.00 11.22 11.93
C VAL A 193 -6.86 11.71 10.77
N ILE A 194 -7.90 12.48 11.08
CA ILE A 194 -8.75 13.14 10.09
C ILE A 194 -8.36 14.61 10.01
N SER A 195 -7.68 15.02 8.94
CA SER A 195 -7.22 16.38 8.77
C SER A 195 -8.17 17.19 7.88
N ARG A 196 -8.67 18.31 8.41
CA ARG A 196 -9.40 19.36 7.71
C ARG A 196 -8.71 20.71 7.88
N SER A 197 -7.39 20.68 7.84
CA SER A 197 -6.49 21.83 7.91
C SER A 197 -5.36 21.70 6.88
N TYR A 198 -4.77 22.83 6.50
CA TYR A 198 -3.52 22.85 5.77
C TYR A 198 -2.35 22.66 6.74
N GLY A 199 -1.66 21.54 6.59
CA GLY A 199 -0.52 21.10 7.39
C GLY A 199 -0.17 19.65 7.06
N HIS A 200 0.81 19.09 7.75
CA HIS A 200 1.09 17.66 7.66
C HIS A 200 0.09 16.86 8.49
N CYS A 201 -0.39 15.72 7.99
CA CYS A 201 -1.19 14.82 8.80
C CYS A 201 -0.31 14.12 9.84
N VAL A 202 0.72 13.40 9.39
CA VAL A 202 1.75 12.80 10.24
C VAL A 202 3.13 13.06 9.63
N PHE A 203 4.08 13.55 10.42
CA PHE A 203 5.43 13.81 9.94
C PHE A 203 6.50 13.56 10.99
N MET A 204 7.72 13.36 10.52
CA MET A 204 8.89 13.06 11.34
C MET A 204 9.97 14.12 11.13
N GLN A 205 10.54 14.58 12.24
CA GLN A 205 11.72 15.46 12.28
C GLN A 205 12.58 15.04 13.47
N ALA A 206 13.89 14.91 13.31
CA ALA A 206 14.79 14.41 14.37
C ALA A 206 14.39 13.06 15.02
N ALA A 207 13.56 12.26 14.36
CA ALA A 207 13.15 10.95 14.85
C ALA A 207 14.19 9.87 14.50
N SER A 208 14.53 8.99 15.44
CA SER A 208 15.42 7.85 15.21
C SER A 208 14.69 6.56 15.54
N TYR A 209 14.66 5.61 14.60
CA TYR A 209 13.86 4.37 14.68
C TYR A 209 12.36 4.59 14.99
N PRO A 210 11.67 5.57 14.37
CA PRO A 210 10.24 5.73 14.61
C PRO A 210 9.45 4.57 13.98
N ILE A 211 8.36 4.18 14.64
CA ILE A 211 7.40 3.20 14.12
C ILE A 211 6.03 3.86 13.99
N ILE A 212 5.43 3.74 12.81
CA ILE A 212 4.03 4.11 12.55
C ILE A 212 3.30 2.84 12.10
N GLU A 213 2.35 2.37 12.90
CA GLU A 213 1.73 1.06 12.70
C GLU A 213 0.20 1.14 12.80
N GLY A 214 -0.52 0.51 11.87
CA GLY A 214 -1.97 0.33 11.97
C GLY A 214 -2.78 1.64 11.89
N CYS A 215 -2.17 2.72 11.41
CA CYS A 215 -2.79 4.05 11.43
C CYS A 215 -3.69 4.29 10.22
N TYR A 216 -4.78 5.01 10.43
CA TYR A 216 -5.65 5.54 9.37
C TYR A 216 -5.48 7.05 9.26
N ILE A 217 -5.03 7.54 8.11
CA ILE A 217 -4.73 8.97 7.90
C ILE A 217 -5.54 9.46 6.72
N GLU A 218 -6.41 10.44 6.94
CA GLU A 218 -7.27 10.99 5.89
C GLU A 218 -7.15 12.51 5.79
N GLY A 219 -6.89 12.98 4.58
CA GLY A 219 -7.00 14.39 4.20
C GLY A 219 -8.30 14.71 3.45
N GLU A 220 -8.26 15.68 2.57
CA GLU A 220 -9.36 16.12 1.73
C GLU A 220 -8.80 16.56 0.37
N MET A 221 -9.49 16.20 -0.71
CA MET A 221 -9.11 16.55 -2.07
C MET A 221 -10.09 17.57 -2.65
N ARG A 222 -9.62 18.38 -3.60
CA ARG A 222 -10.44 19.32 -4.36
C ARG A 222 -9.90 19.46 -5.77
N THR A 223 -10.79 19.50 -6.76
CA THR A 223 -10.36 19.71 -8.16
C THR A 223 -9.88 21.15 -8.35
N THR A 224 -8.92 21.31 -9.25
CA THR A 224 -8.49 22.64 -9.72
C THR A 224 -9.60 23.34 -10.50
N ASP A 225 -10.48 22.61 -11.17
CA ASP A 225 -11.69 23.15 -11.82
C ASP A 225 -12.61 23.85 -10.81
N ASP A 226 -12.89 23.22 -9.66
CA ASP A 226 -13.70 23.81 -8.59
C ASP A 226 -13.03 25.04 -7.95
N MET A 227 -11.71 25.07 -7.90
CA MET A 227 -10.98 26.25 -7.44
C MET A 227 -11.11 27.40 -8.43
N LEU A 228 -10.96 27.12 -9.73
CA LEU A 228 -11.04 28.13 -10.80
C LEU A 228 -12.46 28.68 -11.00
N ALA A 229 -13.49 27.95 -10.57
CA ALA A 229 -14.88 28.40 -10.57
C ALA A 229 -15.20 29.46 -9.50
N GLU A 230 -14.29 29.71 -8.54
CA GLU A 230 -14.50 30.72 -7.50
C GLU A 230 -14.58 32.13 -8.09
N THR A 231 -15.51 32.93 -7.58
CA THR A 231 -15.72 34.34 -7.98
C THR A 231 -15.31 35.35 -6.90
N SER A 232 -14.81 34.85 -5.76
CA SER A 232 -14.29 35.62 -4.63
C SER A 232 -13.39 34.73 -3.77
N GLY A 233 -12.61 35.32 -2.88
CA GLY A 233 -11.73 34.59 -1.97
C GLY A 233 -10.25 34.71 -2.34
N PRO A 234 -9.36 34.17 -1.51
CA PRO A 234 -7.95 34.54 -1.55
C PRO A 234 -7.21 34.06 -2.81
N ALA A 235 -7.65 32.97 -3.46
CA ALA A 235 -7.11 32.54 -4.74
C ALA A 235 -7.59 33.43 -5.90
N TYR A 236 -8.89 33.74 -5.94
CA TYR A 236 -9.50 34.65 -6.91
C TYR A 236 -8.87 36.05 -6.84
N ASP A 237 -8.69 36.59 -5.63
CA ASP A 237 -8.07 37.91 -5.39
C ASP A 237 -6.61 37.98 -5.88
N LYS A 238 -5.96 36.82 -6.07
CA LYS A 238 -4.62 36.67 -6.66
C LYS A 238 -4.64 36.27 -8.12
N GLY A 239 -5.81 36.28 -8.77
CA GLY A 239 -6.00 35.89 -10.16
C GLY A 239 -5.56 34.44 -10.44
N PHE A 240 -5.65 33.57 -9.43
CA PHE A 240 -5.21 32.17 -9.45
C PHE A 240 -3.72 31.98 -9.81
N MET A 241 -2.88 32.98 -9.58
CA MET A 241 -1.44 32.86 -9.76
C MET A 241 -0.85 31.95 -8.67
N THR A 242 -0.26 30.84 -9.07
CA THR A 242 0.39 29.90 -8.13
C THR A 242 1.75 30.40 -7.66
N THR A 243 2.24 29.84 -6.57
CA THR A 243 3.63 30.05 -6.12
C THR A 243 4.67 29.46 -7.07
N TRP A 244 4.24 28.68 -8.07
CA TRP A 244 5.09 28.08 -9.09
C TRP A 244 5.32 29.00 -10.30
N GLY A 245 4.75 30.22 -10.28
CA GLY A 245 5.02 31.26 -11.28
C GLY A 245 4.07 31.28 -12.47
N TYR A 246 3.01 30.49 -12.45
CA TYR A 246 2.00 30.45 -13.51
C TYR A 246 0.58 30.27 -12.94
N LYS A 247 -0.47 30.51 -13.75
CA LYS A 247 -1.86 30.36 -13.30
C LYS A 247 -2.23 28.90 -13.07
N LEU A 248 -3.01 28.62 -12.03
CA LEU A 248 -3.50 27.27 -11.75
C LEU A 248 -4.25 26.72 -12.97
N PRO A 249 -3.87 25.56 -13.52
CA PRO A 249 -4.54 24.97 -14.68
C PRO A 249 -5.72 24.07 -14.23
N PRO A 250 -6.72 23.86 -15.09
CA PRO A 250 -7.80 22.88 -14.86
C PRO A 250 -7.30 21.42 -15.01
N GLY A 251 -8.14 20.44 -14.64
CA GLY A 251 -7.89 19.02 -14.92
C GLY A 251 -6.98 18.26 -13.92
N TYR A 252 -6.69 18.87 -12.75
CA TYR A 252 -5.90 18.24 -11.69
C TYR A 252 -6.65 18.16 -10.37
N MET A 253 -6.44 17.09 -9.62
CA MET A 253 -6.89 16.99 -8.23
C MET A 253 -5.77 17.47 -7.30
N MET A 254 -6.13 18.25 -6.28
CA MET A 254 -5.20 18.74 -5.27
C MET A 254 -5.64 18.36 -3.86
N SER A 255 -4.69 17.94 -3.04
CA SER A 255 -4.91 17.76 -1.61
C SER A 255 -4.95 19.10 -0.91
N LEU A 256 -5.80 19.21 0.09
CA LEU A 256 -5.90 20.35 0.98
C LEU A 256 -4.88 20.31 2.13
N GLN A 257 -4.13 19.22 2.25
CA GLN A 257 -3.05 18.97 3.22
C GLN A 257 -1.67 19.01 2.55
N GLU A 258 -0.61 19.11 3.35
CA GLU A 258 0.79 19.15 2.88
C GLU A 258 1.38 17.76 2.61
N GLY A 259 0.91 16.71 3.30
CA GLY A 259 1.29 15.32 3.09
C GLY A 259 0.71 14.36 4.15
N GLY A 260 0.57 13.08 3.79
CA GLY A 260 0.06 12.00 4.65
C GLY A 260 1.08 11.58 5.71
N ILE A 261 2.04 10.73 5.36
CA ILE A 261 3.21 10.39 6.19
C ILE A 261 4.48 10.93 5.55
N ARG A 262 5.24 11.76 6.26
CA ARG A 262 6.44 12.40 5.70
C ARG A 262 7.63 12.43 6.67
N ALA A 263 8.83 12.18 6.18
CA ALA A 263 10.08 12.38 6.94
C ALA A 263 10.90 13.57 6.41
N TYR A 264 11.71 14.16 7.30
CA TYR A 264 12.64 15.24 6.98
C TYR A 264 14.05 14.97 7.52
N ASN A 265 15.07 15.45 6.81
CA ASN A 265 16.46 15.42 7.24
C ASN A 265 16.81 16.63 8.14
N ALA A 266 15.94 16.95 9.08
CA ALA A 266 16.13 18.08 10.00
C ALA A 266 15.25 17.90 11.24
N GLY A 267 15.47 18.74 12.24
CA GLY A 267 14.63 18.85 13.42
C GLY A 267 15.43 19.04 14.70
N THR A 268 14.69 19.39 15.75
CA THR A 268 15.17 19.46 17.12
C THR A 268 14.26 18.57 17.96
N THR A 269 14.85 17.70 18.77
CA THR A 269 14.13 16.84 19.72
C THR A 269 14.71 16.97 21.12
N TYR A 270 13.93 16.65 22.14
CA TYR A 270 14.39 16.57 23.52
C TYR A 270 14.40 15.12 23.97
N ILE A 271 15.52 14.62 24.47
CA ILE A 271 15.64 13.25 25.03
C ILE A 271 16.36 13.36 26.36
N ASP A 272 15.77 12.82 27.42
CA ASP A 272 16.34 12.87 28.77
C ASP A 272 16.71 14.31 29.20
N GLY A 273 15.86 15.29 28.85
CA GLY A 273 16.07 16.72 29.10
C GLY A 273 17.11 17.41 28.23
N VAL A 274 17.75 16.70 27.29
CA VAL A 274 18.79 17.22 26.40
C VAL A 274 18.23 17.55 25.03
N GLU A 275 18.50 18.77 24.55
CA GLU A 275 18.19 19.16 23.17
C GLU A 275 19.16 18.49 22.17
N ILE A 276 18.61 17.84 21.15
CA ILE A 276 19.35 17.14 20.10
C ILE A 276 18.85 17.64 18.74
N GLN A 277 19.78 18.08 17.89
CA GLN A 277 19.50 18.42 16.50
C GLN A 277 20.02 17.33 15.57
N ARG A 278 19.13 16.73 14.78
CA ARG A 278 19.46 15.67 13.82
C ARG A 278 18.39 15.54 12.73
N GLY A 279 18.71 14.77 11.69
CA GLY A 279 17.72 14.30 10.71
C GLY A 279 16.94 13.09 11.20
N THR A 280 15.88 12.71 10.48
CA THR A 280 15.18 11.45 10.73
C THR A 280 15.97 10.26 10.16
N ASP A 281 16.10 9.19 10.93
CA ASP A 281 16.75 7.95 10.53
C ASP A 281 15.93 6.70 10.87
N ASN A 282 16.10 5.66 10.05
CA ASN A 282 15.54 4.32 10.22
C ASN A 282 14.00 4.23 10.41
N PRO A 283 13.17 4.96 9.63
CA PRO A 283 11.72 4.93 9.80
C PRO A 283 11.08 3.62 9.32
N THR A 284 10.10 3.14 10.09
CA THR A 284 9.26 1.99 9.75
C THR A 284 7.78 2.39 9.72
N VAL A 285 7.09 2.07 8.61
CA VAL A 285 5.65 2.30 8.43
C VAL A 285 4.97 0.98 8.07
N LYS A 286 3.96 0.55 8.84
CA LYS A 286 3.33 -0.77 8.68
C LYS A 286 1.83 -0.70 8.78
N ASN A 287 1.12 -1.49 7.98
CA ASN A 287 -0.33 -1.72 8.13
C ASN A 287 -1.15 -0.40 8.14
N CYS A 288 -0.66 0.65 7.48
CA CYS A 288 -1.29 1.98 7.50
C CYS A 288 -2.15 2.18 6.25
N THR A 289 -3.28 2.87 6.41
CA THR A 289 -4.06 3.39 5.29
C THR A 289 -3.93 4.90 5.23
N ILE A 290 -3.54 5.43 4.07
CA ILE A 290 -3.45 6.87 3.82
C ILE A 290 -4.43 7.20 2.70
N LYS A 291 -5.31 8.16 2.94
CA LYS A 291 -6.37 8.54 2.00
C LYS A 291 -6.40 10.05 1.77
N ASN A 292 -6.64 10.47 0.53
CA ASN A 292 -6.94 11.87 0.20
C ASN A 292 -5.88 12.87 0.68
N ALA A 293 -4.60 12.54 0.49
CA ALA A 293 -3.48 13.38 0.90
C ALA A 293 -2.59 13.72 -0.28
N ARG A 294 -1.81 14.80 -0.14
CA ARG A 294 -0.86 15.23 -1.18
C ARG A 294 0.16 14.14 -1.51
N THR A 295 0.56 13.38 -0.51
CA THR A 295 1.45 12.24 -0.67
C THR A 295 1.07 11.14 0.31
N GLY A 296 1.12 9.88 -0.12
CA GLY A 296 0.92 8.71 0.72
C GLY A 296 2.02 8.56 1.78
N VAL A 297 3.12 7.92 1.41
CA VAL A 297 4.29 7.69 2.29
C VAL A 297 5.55 8.22 1.64
N VAL A 298 6.14 9.26 2.24
CA VAL A 298 7.32 9.95 1.69
C VAL A 298 8.45 10.00 2.70
N LEU A 299 9.48 9.19 2.45
CA LEU A 299 10.63 9.02 3.34
C LEU A 299 11.96 9.40 2.67
N VAL A 300 11.92 10.04 1.50
CA VAL A 300 13.12 10.39 0.73
C VAL A 300 14.16 11.16 1.53
N HIS A 301 13.75 12.04 2.45
CA HIS A 301 14.65 12.82 3.29
C HIS A 301 15.10 12.11 4.57
N ALA A 302 14.57 10.93 4.89
CA ALA A 302 15.14 10.14 5.97
C ALA A 302 16.47 9.49 5.54
N THR A 303 17.26 9.07 6.52
CA THR A 303 18.49 8.28 6.31
C THR A 303 18.34 6.88 6.92
N GLY A 304 19.34 6.01 6.72
CA GLY A 304 19.31 4.65 7.24
C GLY A 304 18.30 3.73 6.54
N LYS A 305 17.83 2.71 7.25
CA LYS A 305 16.92 1.68 6.73
C LYS A 305 15.47 2.20 6.74
N LYS A 306 14.92 2.45 5.55
CA LYS A 306 13.51 2.84 5.36
C LYS A 306 12.70 1.60 5.01
N HIS A 307 11.63 1.33 5.75
CA HIS A 307 10.80 0.15 5.56
C HIS A 307 9.31 0.52 5.58
N VAL A 308 8.60 0.16 4.51
CA VAL A 308 7.15 0.32 4.40
C VAL A 308 6.54 -1.03 4.03
N GLU A 309 5.51 -1.45 4.74
CA GLU A 309 4.94 -2.79 4.56
C GLU A 309 3.43 -2.80 4.78
N ASN A 310 2.70 -3.55 3.96
CA ASN A 310 1.25 -3.76 4.08
C ASN A 310 0.45 -2.45 4.19
N CYS A 311 0.93 -1.38 3.55
CA CYS A 311 0.25 -0.10 3.57
C CYS A 311 -0.66 0.05 2.34
N VAL A 312 -1.72 0.84 2.48
CA VAL A 312 -2.66 1.16 1.40
C VAL A 312 -2.73 2.68 1.21
N VAL A 313 -2.59 3.16 -0.03
CA VAL A 313 -2.70 4.59 -0.37
C VAL A 313 -3.82 4.83 -1.37
N LEU A 314 -4.81 5.63 -1.01
CA LEU A 314 -6.01 5.86 -1.83
C LEU A 314 -6.22 7.35 -2.11
N GLY A 315 -6.58 7.70 -3.34
CA GLY A 315 -6.96 9.07 -3.69
C GLY A 315 -5.89 10.12 -3.37
N CYS A 316 -4.61 9.79 -3.49
CA CYS A 316 -3.52 10.72 -3.20
C CYS A 316 -2.94 11.33 -4.49
N GLU A 317 -2.41 12.56 -4.44
CA GLU A 317 -1.71 13.15 -5.61
C GLU A 317 -0.42 12.38 -5.96
N SER A 318 0.12 11.60 -5.01
CA SER A 318 1.22 10.67 -5.23
C SER A 318 1.25 9.62 -4.11
N GLY A 319 1.54 8.37 -4.45
CA GLY A 319 1.62 7.26 -3.51
C GLY A 319 2.93 7.20 -2.71
N TYR A 320 3.81 6.26 -3.08
CA TYR A 320 5.06 5.97 -2.39
C TYR A 320 6.25 6.72 -2.98
N SER A 321 7.06 7.35 -2.12
CA SER A 321 8.30 8.02 -2.50
C SER A 321 9.33 7.99 -1.35
N ILE A 322 10.09 6.90 -1.23
CA ILE A 322 11.01 6.71 -0.10
C ILE A 322 12.50 6.92 -0.46
N GLY A 323 12.83 7.07 -1.74
CA GLY A 323 14.18 7.36 -2.26
C GLY A 323 15.18 6.19 -2.18
N SER A 324 15.10 5.37 -1.13
CA SER A 324 15.87 4.14 -0.91
C SER A 324 15.13 3.22 0.06
N GLY A 325 15.54 1.96 0.18
CA GLY A 325 14.93 1.01 1.11
C GLY A 325 13.81 0.20 0.47
N THR A 326 12.82 -0.23 1.26
CA THR A 326 11.86 -1.25 0.84
C THR A 326 10.41 -0.81 1.02
N VAL A 327 9.60 -1.04 -0.02
CA VAL A 327 8.12 -1.04 0.04
C VAL A 327 7.63 -2.44 -0.29
N LEU A 328 6.96 -3.12 0.63
CA LEU A 328 6.49 -4.50 0.47
C LEU A 328 4.99 -4.62 0.63
N ASN A 329 4.35 -5.44 -0.21
CA ASN A 329 2.93 -5.79 -0.09
C ASN A 329 2.03 -4.55 0.04
N CYS A 330 2.37 -3.49 -0.68
CA CYS A 330 1.67 -2.22 -0.56
C CYS A 330 0.67 -2.07 -1.70
N GLY A 331 -0.48 -1.45 -1.43
CA GLY A 331 -1.50 -1.17 -2.42
C GLY A 331 -1.65 0.33 -2.65
N ALA A 332 -1.85 0.77 -3.88
CA ALA A 332 -2.25 2.15 -4.14
C ALA A 332 -3.12 2.30 -5.38
N ASP A 333 -4.09 3.21 -5.36
CA ASP A 333 -4.80 3.62 -6.58
C ASP A 333 -4.07 4.76 -7.30
N ALA A 334 -4.33 4.90 -8.60
CA ALA A 334 -3.75 5.95 -9.43
C ALA A 334 -4.80 6.99 -9.87
N ILE A 335 -5.89 7.15 -9.09
CA ILE A 335 -7.04 7.95 -9.49
C ILE A 335 -6.67 9.43 -9.70
N TYR A 336 -5.77 9.99 -8.89
CA TYR A 336 -5.39 11.41 -8.94
C TYR A 336 -3.92 11.67 -9.27
N GLY A 337 -3.07 10.64 -9.19
CA GLY A 337 -1.64 10.76 -9.43
C GLY A 337 -0.92 9.41 -9.38
N PRO A 338 0.41 9.40 -9.54
CA PRO A 338 1.16 8.16 -9.62
C PRO A 338 1.25 7.44 -8.27
N VAL A 339 1.06 6.11 -8.28
CA VAL A 339 1.23 5.21 -7.11
C VAL A 339 2.66 5.17 -6.60
N TYR A 340 3.62 5.43 -7.48
CA TYR A 340 5.04 5.39 -7.19
C TYR A 340 5.74 6.57 -7.86
N LYS A 341 6.61 7.25 -7.12
CA LYS A 341 7.40 8.35 -7.65
C LYS A 341 8.78 8.45 -7.01
N ASN A 342 9.83 8.51 -7.82
CA ASN A 342 11.12 9.03 -7.38
C ASN A 342 11.09 10.57 -7.29
N ALA A 343 11.69 11.10 -6.23
CA ALA A 343 11.71 12.55 -6.00
C ALA A 343 12.95 13.22 -6.61
N TYR A 344 14.03 12.47 -6.80
CA TYR A 344 15.30 12.96 -7.32
C TYR A 344 15.97 11.93 -8.23
N ALA A 345 16.74 12.41 -9.22
CA ALA A 345 17.60 11.56 -10.06
C ALA A 345 18.77 10.91 -9.29
N SER A 346 19.03 11.35 -8.04
CA SER A 346 20.01 10.74 -7.15
C SER A 346 19.46 9.61 -6.30
N ASP A 347 18.16 9.35 -6.33
CA ASP A 347 17.54 8.24 -5.59
C ASP A 347 18.16 6.91 -6.05
N THR A 348 18.47 6.01 -5.10
CA THR A 348 19.23 4.79 -5.38
C THR A 348 18.84 3.63 -4.46
N GLY A 349 18.87 2.39 -4.96
CA GLY A 349 18.71 1.20 -4.11
C GLY A 349 17.31 1.04 -3.50
N TYR A 350 16.26 1.31 -4.28
CA TYR A 350 14.87 1.16 -3.87
C TYR A 350 14.32 -0.19 -4.36
N SER A 351 13.86 -1.04 -3.44
CA SER A 351 13.04 -2.22 -3.74
C SER A 351 11.56 -1.96 -3.47
N ALA A 352 10.68 -2.19 -4.44
CA ALA A 352 9.23 -1.99 -4.27
C ALA A 352 8.40 -3.14 -4.87
N ASP A 353 7.39 -3.56 -4.13
CA ASP A 353 6.31 -4.44 -4.58
C ASP A 353 4.97 -3.76 -4.29
N ILE A 354 4.35 -3.21 -5.34
CA ILE A 354 3.14 -2.39 -5.24
C ILE A 354 2.04 -2.93 -6.13
N THR A 355 0.88 -3.22 -5.53
CA THR A 355 -0.36 -3.53 -6.24
C THR A 355 -1.12 -2.25 -6.56
N ILE A 356 -1.35 -1.99 -7.84
CA ILE A 356 -2.20 -0.92 -8.33
C ILE A 356 -3.65 -1.35 -8.18
N LEU A 357 -4.34 -0.66 -7.27
CA LEU A 357 -5.71 -0.92 -6.89
C LEU A 357 -6.68 -0.26 -7.89
N PRO A 358 -7.88 -0.84 -8.08
CA PRO A 358 -8.96 -0.19 -8.82
C PRO A 358 -9.22 1.20 -8.24
N PRO A 359 -9.45 2.22 -9.08
CA PRO A 359 -9.82 3.53 -8.57
C PRO A 359 -11.24 3.48 -7.97
N SER A 360 -11.51 4.28 -6.94
CA SER A 360 -12.85 4.35 -6.34
C SER A 360 -13.90 4.98 -7.26
N ASP A 361 -13.45 5.80 -8.21
CA ASP A 361 -14.24 6.53 -9.20
C ASP A 361 -13.42 6.64 -10.50
N ASP A 362 -13.94 7.34 -11.50
CA ASP A 362 -13.22 7.57 -12.75
C ASP A 362 -11.85 8.23 -12.52
N TYR A 363 -10.86 7.83 -13.33
CA TYR A 363 -9.54 8.44 -13.29
C TYR A 363 -9.62 9.95 -13.56
N TYR A 364 -9.02 10.72 -12.67
CA TYR A 364 -8.84 12.17 -12.78
C TYR A 364 -7.37 12.51 -12.48
N ASN A 365 -6.49 11.82 -13.20
CA ASN A 365 -5.05 11.85 -13.02
C ASN A 365 -4.40 12.73 -14.11
N GLY A 366 -4.34 14.03 -13.86
CA GLY A 366 -3.75 15.01 -14.77
C GLY A 366 -2.23 14.85 -15.00
N HIS A 367 -1.57 13.91 -14.33
CA HIS A 367 -0.16 13.59 -14.60
C HIS A 367 0.01 12.70 -15.83
N GLY A 368 -1.02 11.94 -16.22
CA GLY A 368 -0.90 10.96 -17.30
C GLY A 368 0.09 9.83 -16.98
N ALA A 369 0.34 9.56 -15.70
CA ALA A 369 1.32 8.57 -15.23
C ALA A 369 0.79 7.81 -14.01
N ILE A 370 0.92 6.49 -14.03
CA ILE A 370 0.66 5.64 -12.86
C ILE A 370 1.90 5.44 -12.01
N ALA A 371 3.08 5.50 -12.60
CA ALA A 371 4.35 5.47 -11.90
C ALA A 371 5.37 6.34 -12.63
N TYR A 372 6.23 7.03 -11.87
CA TYR A 372 7.33 7.82 -12.41
C TYR A 372 8.65 7.37 -11.79
N ILE A 373 9.46 6.70 -12.60
CA ILE A 373 10.70 6.05 -12.21
C ILE A 373 11.87 6.91 -12.68
N GLY A 374 12.67 7.35 -11.72
CA GLY A 374 13.96 8.02 -11.92
C GLY A 374 15.01 7.38 -11.03
N GLY A 375 16.24 7.88 -11.07
CA GLY A 375 17.30 7.38 -10.19
C GLY A 375 17.96 6.12 -10.73
N LYS A 376 18.48 5.27 -9.83
CA LYS A 376 19.25 4.09 -10.25
C LYS A 376 19.20 2.90 -9.31
N GLU A 377 19.55 1.73 -9.84
CA GLU A 377 19.71 0.50 -9.04
C GLU A 377 18.43 0.18 -8.24
N HIS A 378 17.27 0.34 -8.89
CA HIS A 378 15.97 0.02 -8.31
C HIS A 378 15.52 -1.38 -8.73
N ASN A 379 14.76 -2.05 -7.87
CA ASN A 379 14.09 -3.31 -8.15
C ASN A 379 12.59 -3.13 -7.90
N LEU A 380 11.82 -2.98 -8.96
CA LEU A 380 10.42 -2.56 -8.88
C LEU A 380 9.53 -3.64 -9.46
N THR A 381 8.47 -3.99 -8.72
CA THR A 381 7.39 -4.85 -9.19
C THR A 381 6.07 -4.09 -9.06
N PHE A 382 5.34 -3.99 -10.17
CA PHE A 382 3.98 -3.45 -10.18
C PHE A 382 3.00 -4.54 -10.59
N ARG A 383 1.91 -4.67 -9.86
CA ARG A 383 0.86 -5.68 -10.07
C ARG A 383 -0.47 -4.98 -10.23
N SER A 384 -1.37 -5.49 -11.06
CA SER A 384 -2.75 -4.98 -11.11
C SER A 384 -3.70 -6.03 -11.64
N ALA A 385 -4.94 -5.99 -11.15
CA ALA A 385 -6.05 -6.71 -11.76
C ALA A 385 -6.78 -5.86 -12.83
N GLU A 386 -6.42 -4.58 -12.95
CA GLU A 386 -7.07 -3.66 -13.88
C GLU A 386 -6.73 -4.02 -15.33
N THR A 387 -7.78 -4.20 -16.13
CA THR A 387 -7.68 -4.38 -17.58
C THR A 387 -8.21 -3.18 -18.35
N ASP A 388 -9.03 -2.35 -17.71
CA ASP A 388 -9.70 -1.22 -18.33
C ASP A 388 -9.19 0.09 -17.68
N PHE A 389 -8.35 0.82 -18.40
CA PHE A 389 -7.78 2.08 -17.93
C PHE A 389 -7.68 3.08 -19.10
N PRO A 390 -7.63 4.40 -18.81
CA PRO A 390 -7.43 5.42 -19.84
C PRO A 390 -6.14 5.18 -20.62
N SER A 391 -6.20 5.30 -21.95
CA SER A 391 -5.08 5.00 -22.85
C SER A 391 -3.86 5.91 -22.68
N ASP A 392 -4.01 7.04 -21.99
CA ASP A 392 -2.94 8.00 -21.72
C ASP A 392 -2.15 7.70 -20.44
N LEU A 393 -2.65 6.82 -19.56
CA LEU A 393 -1.96 6.38 -18.36
C LEU A 393 -0.87 5.34 -18.67
N LYS A 394 0.30 5.52 -18.06
CA LYS A 394 1.51 4.75 -18.36
C LYS A 394 2.49 4.72 -17.20
N ILE A 395 3.41 3.76 -17.22
CA ILE A 395 4.61 3.75 -16.38
C ILE A 395 5.69 4.53 -17.12
N MET A 396 6.16 5.61 -16.51
CA MET A 396 7.17 6.49 -17.09
C MET A 396 8.53 6.19 -16.48
N MET A 397 9.49 5.79 -17.31
CA MET A 397 10.91 5.70 -16.94
C MET A 397 11.63 6.90 -17.56
N ALA A 398 12.03 7.85 -16.72
CA ALA A 398 12.44 9.22 -17.10
C ALA A 398 11.33 10.03 -17.80
N GLY A 399 11.69 11.20 -18.36
CA GLY A 399 10.75 12.10 -19.05
C GLY A 399 10.11 13.15 -18.14
N ASP A 400 9.25 13.98 -18.72
CA ASP A 400 8.53 15.03 -17.99
C ASP A 400 7.32 14.43 -17.24
N LEU A 401 7.29 14.57 -15.91
CA LEU A 401 6.26 14.05 -15.01
C LEU A 401 4.87 14.72 -15.19
N GLN A 402 4.77 15.86 -15.88
CA GLN A 402 3.51 16.61 -16.11
C GLN A 402 2.70 16.98 -14.84
N GLY A 403 3.31 16.90 -13.66
CA GLY A 403 2.64 17.24 -12.40
C GLY A 403 2.61 18.75 -12.17
N LEU A 404 1.54 19.27 -11.54
CA LEU A 404 1.35 20.70 -11.24
C LEU A 404 2.62 21.40 -10.74
N ARG A 405 3.37 20.79 -9.82
CA ARG A 405 4.54 21.44 -9.21
C ARG A 405 5.71 21.64 -10.18
N VAL A 406 5.72 20.95 -11.32
CA VAL A 406 6.83 20.93 -12.29
C VAL A 406 6.47 21.44 -13.70
N LEU A 407 5.19 21.74 -13.95
CA LEU A 407 4.75 22.30 -15.22
C LEU A 407 5.42 23.65 -15.54
N ASN A 408 5.49 23.98 -16.83
CA ASN A 408 6.01 25.25 -17.33
C ASN A 408 7.43 25.58 -16.83
N GLY A 409 8.26 24.55 -16.58
CA GLY A 409 9.63 24.69 -16.09
C GLY A 409 9.76 25.03 -14.60
N SER A 410 8.67 25.07 -13.84
CA SER A 410 8.72 25.20 -12.38
C SER A 410 9.46 24.01 -11.77
N ASN A 411 10.19 24.23 -10.66
CA ASN A 411 10.90 23.19 -9.91
C ASN A 411 11.65 22.18 -10.81
N ALA A 412 12.33 22.66 -11.85
CA ALA A 412 12.93 21.80 -12.89
C ALA A 412 13.86 20.71 -12.34
N SER A 413 14.48 20.91 -11.18
CA SER A 413 15.30 19.90 -10.50
C SER A 413 14.52 18.68 -9.98
N GLN A 414 13.19 18.77 -9.91
CA GLN A 414 12.26 17.70 -9.51
C GLN A 414 11.55 17.06 -10.70
N ASN A 415 12.04 17.31 -11.92
CA ASN A 415 11.47 16.81 -13.17
C ASN A 415 12.57 16.22 -14.08
N ASN A 416 12.16 15.49 -15.12
CA ASN A 416 13.03 14.86 -16.11
C ASN A 416 14.27 14.17 -15.50
N HIS A 417 14.00 13.20 -14.63
CA HIS A 417 15.05 12.45 -13.96
C HIS A 417 15.64 11.42 -14.90
N THR A 418 16.96 11.34 -14.97
CA THR A 418 17.62 10.21 -15.60
C THR A 418 17.28 8.93 -14.83
N VAL A 419 17.23 7.82 -15.56
CA VAL A 419 16.98 6.50 -14.98
C VAL A 419 17.97 5.48 -15.52
N ARG A 420 18.64 4.74 -14.64
CA ARG A 420 19.59 3.72 -15.07
C ARG A 420 19.72 2.53 -14.16
N ASP A 421 20.11 1.40 -14.73
CA ASP A 421 20.38 0.17 -13.98
C ASP A 421 19.17 -0.25 -13.11
N VAL A 422 17.95 0.07 -13.56
CA VAL A 422 16.70 -0.32 -12.89
C VAL A 422 16.17 -1.62 -13.48
N PHE A 423 15.77 -2.54 -12.60
CA PHE A 423 14.96 -3.68 -12.94
C PHE A 423 13.48 -3.37 -12.64
N LEU A 424 12.65 -3.43 -13.67
CA LEU A 424 11.21 -3.27 -13.57
C LEU A 424 10.52 -4.56 -14.01
N LYS A 425 9.70 -5.12 -13.14
CA LYS A 425 8.77 -6.19 -13.45
C LYS A 425 7.35 -5.62 -13.47
N ASN A 426 6.81 -5.41 -14.66
CA ASN A 426 5.45 -4.95 -14.86
C ASN A 426 4.52 -6.16 -15.06
N LEU A 427 3.66 -6.39 -14.07
CA LEU A 427 2.59 -7.38 -14.06
C LEU A 427 1.23 -6.69 -14.20
N THR A 428 1.22 -5.54 -14.86
CA THR A 428 0.02 -4.75 -15.12
C THR A 428 -0.22 -4.69 -16.63
N ASN A 429 -1.38 -4.17 -17.04
CA ASN A 429 -1.64 -3.88 -18.45
C ASN A 429 -1.23 -2.44 -18.83
N PHE A 430 -0.72 -1.64 -17.89
CA PHE A 430 -0.31 -0.27 -18.21
C PHE A 430 0.96 -0.26 -19.07
N PRO A 431 0.99 0.51 -20.17
CA PRO A 431 2.14 0.56 -21.05
C PRO A 431 3.36 1.17 -20.34
N VAL A 432 4.55 0.69 -20.70
CA VAL A 432 5.82 1.22 -20.20
C VAL A 432 6.48 2.08 -21.26
N VAL A 433 6.89 3.29 -20.87
CA VAL A 433 7.64 4.20 -21.73
C VAL A 433 9.02 4.47 -21.13
N LEU A 434 10.06 4.01 -21.81
CA LEU A 434 11.45 4.37 -21.53
C LEU A 434 11.82 5.58 -22.38
N HIS A 435 11.98 6.73 -21.74
CA HIS A 435 12.38 7.96 -22.41
C HIS A 435 13.87 7.95 -22.81
N ALA A 436 14.30 8.94 -23.59
CA ALA A 436 15.68 9.05 -24.09
C ALA A 436 16.75 9.01 -22.98
N ASP A 437 16.41 9.53 -21.80
CA ASP A 437 17.28 9.57 -20.62
C ASP A 437 17.29 8.24 -19.81
N ALA A 438 16.63 7.19 -20.32
CA ALA A 438 16.62 5.85 -19.73
C ALA A 438 17.74 4.98 -20.30
N THR A 439 18.65 4.52 -19.44
CA THR A 439 19.84 3.74 -19.87
C THR A 439 20.05 2.46 -19.08
N ASN A 440 20.44 1.37 -19.75
CA ASN A 440 20.80 0.09 -19.11
C ASN A 440 19.73 -0.48 -18.15
N ASN A 441 18.45 -0.24 -18.43
CA ASN A 441 17.34 -0.78 -17.63
C ASN A 441 16.90 -2.13 -18.17
N ARG A 442 16.37 -2.99 -17.30
CA ARG A 442 15.78 -4.28 -17.66
C ARG A 442 14.30 -4.25 -17.31
N VAL A 443 13.44 -4.42 -18.31
CA VAL A 443 11.98 -4.45 -18.17
C VAL A 443 11.47 -5.86 -18.49
N GLN A 444 10.67 -6.41 -17.58
CA GLN A 444 9.85 -7.60 -17.84
C GLN A 444 8.40 -7.18 -17.92
N GLU A 445 7.72 -7.54 -19.00
CA GLU A 445 6.38 -7.05 -19.35
C GLU A 445 5.46 -8.17 -19.83
N CYS A 446 4.18 -8.10 -19.46
CA CYS A 446 3.15 -9.06 -19.89
C CYS A 446 2.99 -9.12 -21.42
N ASP A 447 2.97 -7.95 -22.06
CA ASP A 447 3.04 -7.81 -23.51
C ASP A 447 4.20 -6.86 -23.87
N ALA A 448 5.33 -7.45 -24.27
CA ALA A 448 6.51 -6.67 -24.62
C ALA A 448 6.29 -5.73 -25.83
N SER A 449 5.21 -5.89 -26.60
CA SER A 449 4.88 -4.98 -27.70
C SER A 449 4.30 -3.64 -27.23
N ASP A 450 3.84 -3.55 -25.98
CA ASP A 450 3.32 -2.31 -25.36
C ASP A 450 4.44 -1.43 -24.77
N VAL A 451 5.70 -1.87 -24.87
CA VAL A 451 6.86 -1.11 -24.37
C VAL A 451 7.39 -0.17 -25.45
N ILE A 452 7.35 1.13 -25.17
CA ILE A 452 8.00 2.15 -26.01
C ILE A 452 9.40 2.42 -25.46
N ASN A 453 10.43 1.95 -26.16
CA ASN A 453 11.82 2.12 -25.75
C ASN A 453 12.56 3.14 -26.62
N ASN A 454 12.70 4.37 -26.12
CA ASN A 454 13.45 5.45 -26.75
C ASN A 454 14.85 5.66 -26.15
N GLY A 455 15.19 4.90 -25.11
CA GLY A 455 16.47 4.98 -24.41
C GLY A 455 17.55 4.08 -25.01
N SER A 456 18.71 3.99 -24.35
CA SER A 456 19.87 3.24 -24.85
C SER A 456 20.31 2.13 -23.91
N GLY A 457 20.65 0.95 -24.43
CA GLY A 457 21.15 -0.18 -23.62
C GLY A 457 20.09 -0.85 -22.75
N ASN A 458 18.81 -0.48 -22.89
CA ASN A 458 17.72 -1.13 -22.17
C ASN A 458 17.37 -2.49 -22.80
N SER A 459 17.02 -3.48 -21.98
CA SER A 459 16.48 -4.76 -22.41
C SER A 459 15.01 -4.91 -22.02
N VAL A 460 14.21 -5.46 -22.93
CA VAL A 460 12.79 -5.77 -22.70
C VAL A 460 12.59 -7.26 -22.92
N GLU A 461 12.01 -7.92 -21.93
CA GLU A 461 11.70 -9.35 -21.92
C GLU A 461 10.19 -9.54 -21.76
N SER A 462 9.61 -10.41 -22.58
CA SER A 462 8.19 -10.80 -22.41
C SER A 462 8.05 -11.79 -21.25
N LEU A 463 7.00 -11.59 -20.46
CA LEU A 463 6.54 -12.47 -19.40
C LEU A 463 5.18 -13.05 -19.80
N ASP A 464 4.98 -14.37 -19.67
CA ASP A 464 3.67 -14.97 -19.93
C ASP A 464 2.71 -14.70 -18.78
N CYS A 465 1.99 -13.57 -18.86
CA CYS A 465 0.94 -13.20 -17.92
C CYS A 465 -0.44 -13.80 -18.27
N ALA A 466 -0.58 -14.47 -19.43
CA ALA A 466 -1.89 -14.88 -19.98
C ALA A 466 -2.24 -16.36 -19.71
N SER A 467 -1.27 -17.19 -19.33
CA SER A 467 -1.48 -18.53 -18.74
C SER A 467 -1.63 -18.47 -17.20
N ALA A 468 -2.11 -17.31 -16.69
CA ALA A 468 -1.73 -16.65 -15.44
C ALA A 468 -1.63 -17.51 -14.17
N ASN A 469 -0.42 -17.53 -13.61
CA ASN A 469 -0.25 -17.70 -12.17
C ASN A 469 -0.90 -16.50 -11.45
N ILE A 470 -2.15 -16.65 -11.00
CA ILE A 470 -2.93 -15.60 -10.32
C ILE A 470 -2.34 -15.23 -8.96
N ALA A 471 -1.45 -16.05 -8.38
CA ALA A 471 -0.71 -15.71 -7.17
C ALA A 471 0.26 -14.53 -7.41
N LEU A 472 0.73 -14.32 -8.66
CA LEU A 472 1.60 -13.18 -9.04
C LEU A 472 0.94 -11.82 -8.85
N THR A 473 -0.34 -11.72 -8.56
CA THR A 473 -0.96 -10.42 -8.28
C THR A 473 -1.47 -10.33 -6.84
N GLY A 474 -1.41 -11.43 -6.09
CA GLY A 474 -1.85 -11.50 -4.70
C GLY A 474 -0.86 -10.90 -3.71
N ALA A 475 -1.27 -10.86 -2.44
CA ALA A 475 -0.45 -10.44 -1.31
C ALA A 475 -0.08 -11.65 -0.45
N ALA A 476 1.22 -11.94 -0.32
CA ALA A 476 1.71 -13.06 0.46
C ALA A 476 2.13 -12.65 1.88
N ILE A 477 1.77 -13.48 2.85
CA ILE A 477 2.13 -13.36 4.28
C ILE A 477 2.59 -14.74 4.79
N GLN A 478 3.33 -14.76 5.89
CA GLN A 478 3.81 -16.00 6.51
C GLN A 478 3.85 -15.88 8.03
N SER A 479 3.90 -17.01 8.75
CA SER A 479 3.86 -17.09 10.22
C SER A 479 4.95 -16.25 10.89
N SER A 480 6.15 -16.26 10.33
CA SER A 480 7.29 -15.44 10.75
C SER A 480 8.28 -15.29 9.60
N THR A 481 9.20 -14.34 9.69
CA THR A 481 10.28 -14.16 8.69
C THR A 481 11.63 -14.28 9.38
N ASP A 482 12.50 -15.15 8.86
CA ASP A 482 13.90 -15.26 9.29
C ASP A 482 14.83 -15.23 8.06
N TYR A 483 16.14 -14.99 8.27
CA TYR A 483 17.17 -14.96 7.23
C TYR A 483 16.84 -14.11 5.98
N SER A 484 15.98 -13.10 6.12
CA SER A 484 15.46 -12.26 5.03
C SER A 484 14.67 -13.01 3.95
N GLY A 485 14.16 -14.21 4.24
CA GLY A 485 13.30 -14.99 3.35
C GLY A 485 11.85 -14.52 3.39
N LEU A 486 11.56 -13.36 2.80
CA LEU A 486 10.23 -12.74 2.80
C LEU A 486 9.18 -13.61 2.08
N ALA A 487 7.93 -13.58 2.54
CA ALA A 487 6.82 -14.37 1.99
C ALA A 487 6.58 -14.14 0.49
N ASN A 488 6.74 -12.89 0.01
CA ASN A 488 6.48 -12.53 -1.39
C ASN A 488 7.45 -13.17 -2.39
N ARG A 489 8.58 -13.72 -1.93
CA ARG A 489 9.49 -14.49 -2.78
C ARG A 489 8.84 -15.73 -3.38
N ALA A 490 7.83 -16.29 -2.70
CA ALA A 490 7.07 -17.42 -3.25
C ALA A 490 6.00 -16.99 -4.29
N ILE A 491 5.84 -15.71 -4.60
CA ILE A 491 4.95 -15.23 -5.68
C ILE A 491 5.65 -14.16 -6.53
N ASP A 492 6.98 -14.25 -6.59
CA ASP A 492 7.80 -13.32 -7.35
C ASP A 492 7.97 -13.77 -8.80
N GLY A 493 7.44 -14.94 -9.17
CA GLY A 493 7.50 -15.51 -10.51
C GLY A 493 8.85 -16.10 -10.88
N ASN A 494 9.74 -16.31 -9.90
CA ASN A 494 11.04 -16.93 -10.08
C ASN A 494 11.08 -18.27 -9.33
N THR A 495 11.06 -19.37 -10.09
CA THR A 495 11.01 -20.73 -9.54
C THR A 495 12.36 -21.23 -9.01
N ASN A 496 13.34 -20.34 -8.78
CA ASN A 496 14.70 -20.72 -8.42
C ASN A 496 14.83 -21.07 -6.94
N GLY A 497 14.85 -22.37 -6.63
CA GLY A 497 14.99 -22.84 -5.26
C GLY A 497 16.36 -22.63 -4.60
N ASN A 498 17.36 -22.02 -5.27
CA ASN A 498 18.61 -21.69 -4.62
C ASN A 498 18.42 -20.46 -3.71
N TYR A 499 18.50 -20.68 -2.40
CA TYR A 499 18.31 -19.65 -1.38
C TYR A 499 19.14 -18.38 -1.60
N ASN A 500 20.37 -18.54 -2.09
CA ASN A 500 21.30 -17.41 -2.30
C ASN A 500 20.88 -16.49 -3.46
N ASN A 501 19.91 -16.90 -4.28
CA ASN A 501 19.40 -16.11 -5.40
C ASN A 501 18.22 -15.21 -5.01
N ASN A 502 17.94 -15.05 -3.70
CA ASN A 502 16.91 -14.16 -3.15
C ASN A 502 15.47 -14.46 -3.61
N SER A 503 15.19 -15.71 -3.99
CA SER A 503 13.89 -16.17 -4.51
C SER A 503 13.20 -17.18 -3.60
N VAL A 504 13.68 -17.37 -2.37
CA VAL A 504 13.16 -18.41 -1.45
C VAL A 504 12.71 -17.77 -0.13
N THR A 505 11.51 -18.14 0.33
CA THR A 505 10.96 -17.75 1.63
C THR A 505 11.67 -18.47 2.77
N HIS A 506 11.54 -17.96 3.99
CA HIS A 506 12.08 -18.62 5.19
C HIS A 506 11.36 -18.14 6.44
N THR A 507 10.64 -19.05 7.11
CA THR A 507 10.10 -18.82 8.45
C THR A 507 11.18 -19.04 9.52
N ASN A 508 10.90 -18.71 10.77
CA ASN A 508 11.75 -19.06 11.89
C ASN A 508 11.76 -20.60 12.07
N PRO A 509 12.94 -21.25 12.17
CA PRO A 509 13.03 -22.70 12.41
C PRO A 509 12.37 -23.20 13.70
N SER A 510 12.05 -22.31 14.64
CA SER A 510 11.40 -22.63 15.92
C SER A 510 9.88 -22.50 15.88
N ASP A 511 9.30 -22.09 14.75
CA ASP A 511 7.86 -22.01 14.57
C ASP A 511 7.25 -23.41 14.68
N THR A 512 6.16 -23.52 15.43
CA THR A 512 5.24 -24.66 15.36
C THR A 512 4.14 -24.34 14.35
N ASP A 513 3.84 -25.29 13.46
CA ASP A 513 2.86 -25.18 12.40
C ASP A 513 3.12 -23.97 11.48
N ALA A 514 4.40 -23.81 11.12
CA ALA A 514 4.88 -22.72 10.26
C ALA A 514 4.07 -22.67 8.97
N TRP A 515 3.62 -21.48 8.56
CA TRP A 515 2.71 -21.36 7.43
C TRP A 515 3.04 -20.18 6.53
N TRP A 516 2.65 -20.31 5.27
CA TRP A 516 2.69 -19.28 4.25
C TRP A 516 1.31 -19.17 3.61
N GLN A 517 0.86 -17.97 3.25
CA GLN A 517 -0.44 -17.76 2.61
C GLN A 517 -0.35 -16.66 1.56
N VAL A 518 -0.98 -16.87 0.40
CA VAL A 518 -1.28 -15.82 -0.57
C VAL A 518 -2.76 -15.48 -0.52
N ASN A 519 -3.05 -14.19 -0.39
CA ASN A 519 -4.38 -13.62 -0.59
C ASN A 519 -4.49 -13.14 -2.04
N LEU A 520 -5.39 -13.74 -2.83
CA LEU A 520 -5.64 -13.36 -4.21
C LEU A 520 -6.45 -12.06 -4.28
N ASN A 521 -6.37 -11.36 -5.41
CA ASN A 521 -7.07 -10.08 -5.61
C ASN A 521 -8.59 -10.22 -5.71
N SER A 522 -9.09 -11.35 -6.22
CA SER A 522 -10.52 -11.68 -6.25
C SER A 522 -10.71 -13.15 -5.89
N GLU A 523 -11.91 -13.50 -5.44
CA GLU A 523 -12.28 -14.90 -5.27
C GLU A 523 -12.50 -15.52 -6.66
N GLN A 524 -11.85 -16.65 -6.93
CA GLN A 524 -11.91 -17.34 -8.21
C GLN A 524 -11.95 -18.85 -8.02
N ALA A 525 -12.45 -19.58 -9.01
CA ALA A 525 -12.36 -21.03 -9.03
C ALA A 525 -10.88 -21.44 -9.23
N ILE A 526 -10.28 -22.09 -8.23
CA ILE A 526 -8.86 -22.45 -8.23
C ILE A 526 -8.67 -23.80 -8.92
N GLY A 527 -7.80 -23.83 -9.92
CA GLY A 527 -7.36 -25.02 -10.65
C GLY A 527 -6.08 -25.57 -10.04
N ASP A 528 -4.98 -25.54 -10.78
CA ASP A 528 -3.70 -26.06 -10.33
C ASP A 528 -3.00 -25.11 -9.36
N ILE A 529 -2.41 -25.67 -8.31
CA ILE A 529 -1.50 -25.01 -7.36
C ILE A 529 -0.15 -25.72 -7.49
N VAL A 530 0.86 -25.05 -8.03
CA VAL A 530 2.22 -25.59 -8.21
C VAL A 530 3.13 -25.05 -7.13
N ILE A 531 3.71 -25.92 -6.31
CA ILE A 531 4.58 -25.55 -5.19
C ILE A 531 6.00 -25.94 -5.54
N TYR A 532 6.88 -24.95 -5.69
CA TYR A 532 8.31 -25.10 -5.89
C TYR A 532 9.03 -25.05 -4.55
N ASN A 533 9.85 -26.06 -4.32
CA ASN A 533 10.65 -26.25 -3.13
C ASN A 533 12.01 -25.53 -3.26
N ARG A 534 12.60 -25.23 -2.10
CA ARG A 534 14.02 -24.90 -1.99
C ARG A 534 14.88 -26.06 -2.51
N THR A 535 15.95 -25.75 -3.24
CA THR A 535 16.90 -26.73 -3.78
C THR A 535 18.20 -26.78 -2.97
N GLY A 536 19.05 -27.78 -3.25
CA GLY A 536 20.30 -28.02 -2.54
C GLY A 536 20.14 -28.95 -1.32
N SER A 537 21.09 -28.92 -0.39
CA SER A 537 21.14 -29.82 0.78
C SER A 537 20.00 -29.64 1.81
N THR A 538 19.12 -28.68 1.58
CA THR A 538 18.02 -28.30 2.48
C THR A 538 16.64 -28.54 1.87
N SER A 539 16.56 -29.20 0.70
CA SER A 539 15.30 -29.50 0.03
C SER A 539 14.39 -30.42 0.85
N LEU A 540 14.95 -31.28 1.71
CA LEU A 540 14.20 -32.24 2.52
C LEU A 540 13.28 -31.60 3.58
N ARG A 541 13.33 -30.27 3.77
CA ARG A 541 12.50 -29.57 4.78
C ARG A 541 11.01 -29.55 4.42
N LEU A 542 10.67 -29.57 3.13
CA LEU A 542 9.29 -29.55 2.64
C LEU A 542 8.78 -30.97 2.33
N ALA A 543 8.93 -31.92 3.26
CA ALA A 543 8.47 -33.30 3.06
C ALA A 543 7.03 -33.53 3.55
N ASP A 544 6.55 -32.74 4.51
CA ASP A 544 5.19 -32.85 5.07
C ASP A 544 4.53 -31.47 5.17
N PHE A 545 3.50 -31.23 4.35
CA PHE A 545 2.76 -29.97 4.38
C PHE A 545 1.29 -30.14 3.97
N GLU A 546 0.44 -29.24 4.43
CA GLU A 546 -0.96 -29.14 4.05
C GLU A 546 -1.20 -27.89 3.21
N VAL A 547 -1.99 -28.01 2.14
CA VAL A 547 -2.47 -26.91 1.31
C VAL A 547 -3.95 -26.71 1.54
N LYS A 548 -4.34 -25.50 1.90
CA LYS A 548 -5.74 -25.09 2.11
C LYS A 548 -6.11 -23.97 1.17
N VAL A 549 -7.34 -23.98 0.69
CA VAL A 549 -7.95 -22.86 -0.03
C VAL A 549 -9.13 -22.35 0.80
N PHE A 550 -9.22 -21.04 0.97
CA PHE A 550 -10.32 -20.39 1.66
C PHE A 550 -11.04 -19.43 0.72
N ASP A 551 -12.38 -19.39 0.80
CA ASP A 551 -13.22 -18.42 0.12
C ASP A 551 -13.09 -17.00 0.73
N ALA A 552 -13.82 -16.03 0.18
CA ALA A 552 -13.79 -14.64 0.62
C ALA A 552 -14.35 -14.42 2.03
N ASN A 553 -15.10 -15.37 2.57
CA ASN A 553 -15.63 -15.36 3.94
C ASN A 553 -14.69 -16.08 4.93
N GLY A 554 -13.56 -16.61 4.45
CA GLY A 554 -12.61 -17.38 5.25
C GLY A 554 -13.04 -18.83 5.51
N ILE A 555 -14.00 -19.35 4.74
CA ILE A 555 -14.42 -20.76 4.82
C ILE A 555 -13.47 -21.61 4.00
N GLU A 556 -12.98 -22.71 4.58
CA GLU A 556 -12.15 -23.69 3.87
C GLU A 556 -12.98 -24.38 2.78
N THR A 557 -12.58 -24.22 1.53
CA THR A 557 -13.25 -24.82 0.36
C THR A 557 -12.48 -26.00 -0.22
N PHE A 558 -11.21 -26.14 0.13
CA PHE A 558 -10.35 -27.24 -0.27
C PHE A 558 -9.23 -27.44 0.76
N SER A 559 -8.89 -28.70 1.03
CA SER A 559 -7.67 -29.08 1.74
C SER A 559 -7.02 -30.29 1.07
N TYR A 560 -5.69 -30.30 1.03
CA TYR A 560 -4.87 -31.40 0.54
C TYR A 560 -3.64 -31.55 1.42
N VAL A 561 -3.37 -32.76 1.92
CA VAL A 561 -2.15 -33.07 2.67
C VAL A 561 -1.17 -33.76 1.74
N TYR A 562 0.04 -33.21 1.65
CA TYR A 562 1.19 -33.85 1.03
C TYR A 562 1.99 -34.56 2.14
N ASP A 563 1.89 -35.88 2.19
CA ASP A 563 2.50 -36.78 3.18
C ASP A 563 3.48 -37.79 2.53
N GLU A 564 4.13 -37.38 1.44
CA GLU A 564 5.08 -38.24 0.73
C GLU A 564 6.44 -38.31 1.45
N LEU A 565 7.09 -39.47 1.37
CA LEU A 565 8.41 -39.71 1.97
C LEU A 565 9.50 -38.75 1.43
N LEU A 566 9.31 -38.19 0.23
CA LEU A 566 10.26 -37.31 -0.43
C LEU A 566 9.67 -35.92 -0.63
N ALA A 567 10.44 -34.90 -0.25
CA ALA A 567 10.10 -33.51 -0.51
C ALA A 567 10.05 -33.24 -2.04
N PRO A 568 9.17 -32.34 -2.51
CA PRO A 568 9.08 -31.99 -3.93
C PRO A 568 10.43 -31.55 -4.50
N SER A 569 10.78 -32.03 -5.71
CA SER A 569 12.07 -31.75 -6.33
C SER A 569 11.95 -31.60 -7.86
N PRO A 570 11.96 -30.36 -8.41
CA PRO A 570 11.90 -29.09 -7.68
C PRO A 570 10.49 -28.72 -7.22
N SER A 571 9.43 -29.37 -7.69
CA SER A 571 8.05 -28.94 -7.43
C SER A 571 7.05 -30.09 -7.40
N THR A 572 5.86 -29.82 -6.88
CA THR A 572 4.66 -30.67 -6.98
C THR A 572 3.45 -29.84 -7.41
N THR A 573 2.45 -30.46 -8.01
CA THR A 573 1.22 -29.82 -8.48
C THR A 573 0.02 -30.44 -7.80
N ILE A 574 -0.84 -29.60 -7.22
CA ILE A 574 -2.07 -29.98 -6.54
C ILE A 574 -3.23 -29.33 -7.29
N ASN A 575 -4.18 -30.13 -7.77
CA ASN A 575 -5.36 -29.62 -8.44
C ASN A 575 -6.48 -29.38 -7.41
N ALA A 576 -6.92 -28.13 -7.25
CA ALA A 576 -7.99 -27.74 -6.34
C ALA A 576 -9.41 -27.93 -6.93
N GLY A 577 -9.53 -28.51 -8.12
CA GLY A 577 -10.81 -28.95 -8.69
C GLY A 577 -11.80 -27.85 -9.02
N GLY A 578 -11.38 -26.59 -9.07
CA GLY A 578 -12.25 -25.43 -9.21
C GLY A 578 -12.82 -24.91 -7.89
N ALA A 579 -12.27 -25.30 -6.74
CA ALA A 579 -12.68 -24.78 -5.44
C ALA A 579 -12.63 -23.25 -5.41
N MET A 580 -13.69 -22.60 -4.93
CA MET A 580 -13.72 -21.13 -4.82
C MET A 580 -12.68 -20.68 -3.79
N GLY A 581 -11.75 -19.84 -4.21
CA GLY A 581 -10.62 -19.43 -3.40
C GLY A 581 -10.34 -17.94 -3.51
N LYS A 582 -10.26 -17.29 -2.36
CA LYS A 582 -9.70 -15.95 -2.15
C LYS A 582 -8.31 -16.02 -1.52
N SER A 583 -7.96 -17.09 -0.81
CA SER A 583 -6.61 -17.28 -0.28
C SER A 583 -6.18 -18.74 -0.32
N ILE A 584 -4.88 -18.95 -0.47
CA ILE A 584 -4.23 -20.27 -0.49
C ILE A 584 -3.19 -20.28 0.61
N LYS A 585 -3.25 -21.25 1.52
CA LYS A 585 -2.36 -21.39 2.67
C LYS A 585 -1.61 -22.72 2.60
N ILE A 586 -0.30 -22.67 2.80
CA ILE A 586 0.59 -23.83 2.93
C ILE A 586 1.05 -23.89 4.38
N ILE A 587 0.81 -25.00 5.05
CA ILE A 587 1.14 -25.22 6.47
C ILE A 587 2.13 -26.37 6.54
N GLN A 588 3.30 -26.14 7.11
CA GLN A 588 4.26 -27.21 7.35
C GLN A 588 3.78 -28.06 8.54
N LEU A 589 3.77 -29.38 8.36
CA LEU A 589 3.34 -30.32 9.40
C LEU A 589 4.53 -30.85 10.20
N ASN A 590 5.74 -30.73 9.66
CA ASN A 590 6.97 -31.05 10.37
C ASN A 590 7.54 -29.81 11.08
N ASN A 591 7.39 -29.77 12.40
CA ASN A 591 7.84 -28.66 13.26
C ASN A 591 9.35 -28.68 13.57
N SER A 592 10.13 -29.53 12.90
CA SER A 592 11.58 -29.62 13.09
C SER A 592 12.38 -28.64 12.23
N TYR A 593 11.73 -27.96 11.27
CA TYR A 593 12.40 -27.13 10.26
C TYR A 593 11.62 -25.85 9.96
N ALA A 594 12.29 -24.88 9.33
CA ALA A 594 11.60 -23.72 8.76
C ALA A 594 10.87 -24.09 7.45
N LEU A 595 9.70 -23.49 7.22
CA LEU A 595 9.04 -23.51 5.93
C LEU A 595 9.83 -22.64 4.94
N SER A 596 10.19 -23.21 3.79
CA SER A 596 10.92 -22.52 2.73
C SER A 596 10.33 -22.90 1.37
N LEU A 597 9.75 -21.91 0.70
CA LEU A 597 9.10 -22.05 -0.60
C LEU A 597 9.85 -21.21 -1.61
N ALA A 598 10.13 -21.78 -2.78
CA ALA A 598 10.77 -21.07 -3.88
C ALA A 598 9.74 -20.30 -4.72
N GLU A 599 8.59 -20.91 -5.00
CA GLU A 599 7.49 -20.29 -5.73
C GLU A 599 6.21 -21.09 -5.43
N VAL A 600 5.07 -20.42 -5.39
CA VAL A 600 3.73 -20.98 -5.30
C VAL A 600 2.94 -20.36 -6.42
N GLN A 601 2.71 -21.15 -7.46
CA GLN A 601 1.89 -20.75 -8.57
C GLN A 601 0.47 -21.22 -8.35
N VAL A 602 -0.50 -20.34 -8.55
CA VAL A 602 -1.92 -20.66 -8.46
C VAL A 602 -2.52 -20.34 -9.82
N PHE A 603 -3.26 -21.26 -10.40
CA PHE A 603 -3.91 -21.08 -11.70
C PHE A 603 -5.42 -21.18 -11.50
N ALA A 604 -6.18 -20.32 -12.20
CA ALA A 604 -7.63 -20.45 -12.20
C ALA A 604 -8.04 -21.73 -12.95
N SER A 605 -9.08 -22.41 -12.47
CA SER A 605 -9.68 -23.54 -13.18
C SER A 605 -10.33 -23.02 -14.46
N SER A 606 -9.87 -23.49 -15.61
CA SER A 606 -10.43 -23.10 -16.89
C SER A 606 -11.75 -23.84 -17.15
N LEU A 607 -12.86 -23.14 -16.91
CA LEU A 607 -14.03 -23.24 -17.80
C LEU A 607 -14.10 -21.94 -18.61
N SER A 608 -13.04 -21.65 -19.38
CA SER A 608 -12.93 -20.39 -20.11
C SER A 608 -13.54 -20.49 -21.50
N VAL A 609 -14.45 -19.57 -21.81
CA VAL A 609 -15.01 -19.35 -23.17
C VAL A 609 -13.90 -18.99 -24.18
N LYS A 610 -12.72 -18.54 -23.72
CA LYS A 610 -11.55 -18.24 -24.56
C LYS A 610 -10.99 -19.51 -25.23
N ASP A 611 -11.04 -20.67 -24.59
CA ASP A 611 -10.55 -21.93 -25.17
C ASP A 611 -11.46 -22.46 -26.28
N ILE A 612 -12.77 -22.18 -26.21
CA ILE A 612 -13.74 -22.50 -27.26
C ILE A 612 -13.53 -21.58 -28.49
N SER A 613 -13.11 -20.33 -28.30
CA SER A 613 -12.95 -19.35 -29.38
C SER A 613 -11.85 -19.70 -30.40
N LYS A 614 -10.83 -20.47 -29.98
CA LYS A 614 -9.75 -21.04 -30.81
C LYS A 614 -10.06 -22.45 -31.35
N ALA A 615 -11.11 -23.10 -30.86
CA ALA A 615 -11.49 -24.47 -31.22
C ALA A 615 -12.62 -24.57 -32.25
N LEU A 616 -13.46 -23.53 -32.39
CA LEU A 616 -14.46 -23.35 -33.45
C LEU A 616 -13.95 -22.38 -34.53
N SER A 617 -13.68 -22.85 -35.75
CA SER A 617 -13.30 -22.00 -36.89
C SER A 617 -14.49 -21.75 -37.80
N LEU A 618 -14.66 -20.51 -38.25
CA LEU A 618 -15.62 -20.08 -39.28
C LEU A 618 -14.86 -19.35 -40.39
N TYR A 619 -14.92 -19.85 -41.62
CA TYR A 619 -14.27 -19.22 -42.76
C TYR A 619 -15.07 -19.41 -44.05
N PRO A 620 -15.09 -18.46 -45.00
CA PRO A 620 -14.77 -17.06 -44.77
C PRO A 620 -15.79 -16.45 -43.80
N ASN A 621 -15.36 -15.49 -42.99
CA ASN A 621 -16.24 -14.70 -42.13
C ASN A 621 -15.68 -13.27 -42.05
N PRO A 622 -16.18 -12.32 -42.86
CA PRO A 622 -17.51 -12.31 -43.48
C PRO A 622 -17.74 -13.33 -44.62
N VAL A 623 -18.95 -13.90 -44.69
CA VAL A 623 -19.34 -14.96 -45.64
C VAL A 623 -20.33 -14.46 -46.69
N LYS A 624 -20.24 -14.98 -47.92
CA LYS A 624 -21.27 -14.79 -48.97
C LYS A 624 -22.35 -15.86 -48.87
N ASN A 625 -22.11 -17.07 -49.36
CA ASN A 625 -23.14 -18.13 -49.37
C ASN A 625 -22.69 -19.41 -48.67
N GLU A 626 -21.42 -19.79 -48.78
CA GLU A 626 -20.88 -21.02 -48.20
C GLU A 626 -19.98 -20.71 -47.00
N LEU A 627 -20.34 -21.23 -45.83
CA LEU A 627 -19.60 -21.08 -44.58
C LEU A 627 -18.93 -22.41 -44.21
N TYR A 628 -17.61 -22.42 -44.10
CA TYR A 628 -16.85 -23.54 -43.54
C TYR A 628 -16.87 -23.45 -42.02
N ILE A 629 -17.25 -24.55 -41.39
CA ILE A 629 -17.30 -24.71 -39.93
C ILE A 629 -16.35 -25.86 -39.57
N SER A 630 -15.36 -25.58 -38.72
CA SER A 630 -14.48 -26.61 -38.13
C SER A 630 -14.63 -26.62 -36.62
N ILE A 631 -14.90 -27.81 -36.08
CA ILE A 631 -14.95 -28.11 -34.65
C ILE A 631 -13.93 -29.19 -34.26
N SER A 632 -12.92 -29.43 -35.11
CA SER A 632 -11.96 -30.53 -34.98
C SER A 632 -11.26 -30.61 -33.62
N LYS A 633 -11.13 -29.47 -32.94
CA LYS A 633 -10.52 -29.31 -31.61
C LYS A 633 -11.52 -29.42 -30.44
N MET A 634 -12.77 -29.79 -30.70
CA MET A 634 -13.84 -29.91 -29.70
C MET A 634 -14.40 -31.34 -29.67
N ASN A 635 -14.79 -31.80 -28.48
CA ASN A 635 -15.28 -33.17 -28.22
C ASN A 635 -16.83 -33.26 -28.25
N PHE A 636 -17.46 -32.66 -29.27
CA PHE A 636 -18.91 -32.76 -29.44
C PHE A 636 -19.35 -34.20 -29.77
N ASN A 637 -20.50 -34.61 -29.22
CA ASN A 637 -21.22 -35.76 -29.73
C ASN A 637 -21.91 -35.38 -31.06
N LEU A 638 -21.33 -35.82 -32.17
CA LEU A 638 -21.82 -35.50 -33.51
C LEU A 638 -23.28 -35.94 -33.72
N ASP A 639 -23.69 -37.09 -33.18
CA ASP A 639 -25.04 -37.63 -33.38
C ASP A 639 -26.14 -36.77 -32.74
N SER A 640 -25.81 -36.00 -31.70
CA SER A 640 -26.74 -35.09 -31.02
C SER A 640 -26.48 -33.60 -31.29
N THR A 641 -25.46 -33.26 -32.10
CA THR A 641 -25.08 -31.86 -32.33
C THR A 641 -26.02 -31.13 -33.28
N LYS A 642 -26.54 -29.98 -32.84
CA LYS A 642 -27.37 -29.04 -33.60
C LYS A 642 -26.62 -27.76 -33.89
N ILE A 643 -26.87 -27.16 -35.06
CA ILE A 643 -26.36 -25.83 -35.42
C ILE A 643 -27.55 -24.90 -35.63
N ASN A 644 -27.58 -23.80 -34.89
CA ASN A 644 -28.60 -22.76 -34.98
C ASN A 644 -27.95 -21.41 -35.27
N VAL A 645 -28.62 -20.55 -36.01
CA VAL A 645 -28.22 -19.15 -36.22
C VAL A 645 -29.30 -18.25 -35.68
N TYR A 646 -28.90 -17.27 -34.89
CA TYR A 646 -29.76 -16.29 -34.25
C TYR A 646 -29.46 -14.88 -34.76
N ALA A 647 -30.49 -14.07 -34.95
CA ALA A 647 -30.33 -12.63 -35.09
C ALA A 647 -29.82 -12.02 -33.77
N LEU A 648 -29.27 -10.80 -33.81
CA LEU A 648 -28.84 -10.08 -32.60
C LEU A 648 -29.99 -9.81 -31.61
N SER A 649 -31.24 -9.86 -32.06
CA SER A 649 -32.44 -9.79 -31.21
C SER A 649 -32.73 -11.09 -30.43
N GLY A 650 -31.95 -12.15 -30.63
CA GLY A 650 -32.15 -13.47 -30.01
C GLY A 650 -33.14 -14.38 -30.76
N GLN A 651 -33.74 -13.91 -31.86
CA GLN A 651 -34.63 -14.72 -32.70
C GLN A 651 -33.82 -15.76 -33.49
N LYS A 652 -34.21 -17.04 -33.43
CA LYS A 652 -33.64 -18.08 -34.30
C LYS A 652 -34.08 -17.83 -35.75
N VAL A 653 -33.12 -17.59 -36.63
CA VAL A 653 -33.36 -17.26 -38.05
C VAL A 653 -33.01 -18.39 -39.00
N LEU A 654 -32.18 -19.34 -38.58
CA LEU A 654 -31.82 -20.50 -39.38
C LEU A 654 -31.46 -21.68 -38.47
N GLU A 655 -31.91 -22.87 -38.86
CA GLU A 655 -31.49 -24.14 -38.28
C GLU A 655 -30.81 -24.95 -39.39
N LEU A 656 -29.55 -25.31 -39.14
CA LEU A 656 -28.72 -26.05 -40.08
C LEU A 656 -28.74 -27.54 -39.73
N LYS A 657 -28.42 -28.38 -40.70
CA LYS A 657 -28.44 -29.84 -40.51
C LYS A 657 -27.51 -30.24 -39.35
N PRO A 658 -27.87 -31.29 -38.57
CA PRO A 658 -27.01 -31.84 -37.54
C PRO A 658 -25.63 -32.21 -38.08
N MET A 659 -24.61 -32.04 -37.25
CA MET A 659 -23.24 -32.28 -37.68
C MET A 659 -22.93 -33.76 -37.77
N ARG A 660 -22.49 -34.25 -38.93
CA ARG A 660 -22.04 -35.65 -39.10
C ARG A 660 -20.52 -35.80 -39.20
N ALA A 661 -19.80 -34.69 -39.21
CA ALA A 661 -18.35 -34.61 -39.33
C ALA A 661 -17.83 -33.41 -38.54
N LYS A 662 -16.55 -33.46 -38.16
CA LYS A 662 -15.88 -32.37 -37.42
C LYS A 662 -15.58 -31.13 -38.28
N ASP A 663 -15.53 -31.31 -39.60
CA ASP A 663 -15.37 -30.23 -40.57
C ASP A 663 -16.49 -30.32 -41.61
N MET A 664 -17.13 -29.19 -41.94
CA MET A 664 -18.18 -29.14 -42.96
C MET A 664 -18.33 -27.78 -43.61
N VAL A 665 -19.04 -27.79 -44.74
CA VAL A 665 -19.49 -26.61 -45.46
C VAL A 665 -21.00 -26.50 -45.32
N VAL A 666 -21.49 -25.30 -44.99
CA VAL A 666 -22.91 -25.04 -44.82
C VAL A 666 -23.37 -23.86 -45.68
N ASP A 667 -24.53 -24.01 -46.31
CA ASP A 667 -25.18 -22.95 -47.09
C ASP A 667 -25.97 -21.98 -46.20
N VAL A 668 -25.59 -20.71 -46.25
CA VAL A 668 -26.20 -19.59 -45.53
C VAL A 668 -26.78 -18.53 -46.47
N SER A 669 -27.01 -18.87 -47.74
CA SER A 669 -27.56 -17.97 -48.77
C SER A 669 -28.91 -17.34 -48.40
N GLN A 670 -29.70 -18.02 -47.58
CA GLN A 670 -30.99 -17.56 -47.07
C GLN A 670 -30.92 -16.44 -46.01
N LEU A 671 -29.74 -16.19 -45.43
CA LEU A 671 -29.56 -15.08 -44.49
C LEU A 671 -29.47 -13.75 -45.24
N THR A 672 -30.17 -12.73 -44.75
CA THR A 672 -29.99 -11.35 -45.24
C THR A 672 -28.63 -10.79 -44.81
N LYS A 673 -28.16 -9.73 -45.46
CA LYS A 673 -26.91 -9.05 -45.07
C LYS A 673 -27.00 -8.56 -43.63
N GLY A 674 -26.00 -8.84 -42.80
CA GLY A 674 -26.02 -8.46 -41.39
C GLY A 674 -25.12 -9.30 -40.48
N VAL A 675 -25.26 -9.08 -39.18
CA VAL A 675 -24.51 -9.79 -38.13
C VAL A 675 -25.45 -10.76 -37.41
N TYR A 676 -24.97 -11.97 -37.19
CA TYR A 676 -25.68 -13.08 -36.56
C TYR A 676 -24.82 -13.78 -35.50
N LEU A 677 -25.46 -14.56 -34.64
CA LEU A 677 -24.80 -15.48 -33.71
C LEU A 677 -25.04 -16.92 -34.18
N LEU A 678 -23.98 -17.62 -34.57
CA LEU A 678 -24.03 -19.05 -34.87
C LEU A 678 -23.72 -19.83 -33.59
N ASN A 679 -24.61 -20.74 -33.22
CA ASN A 679 -24.56 -21.56 -32.02
C ASN A 679 -24.53 -23.05 -32.40
N ILE A 680 -23.61 -23.81 -31.83
CA ILE A 680 -23.45 -25.25 -32.01
C ILE A 680 -23.56 -25.90 -30.64
N SER A 681 -24.44 -26.88 -30.47
CA SER A 681 -24.69 -27.52 -29.17
C SER A 681 -25.05 -29.00 -29.33
N ASP A 682 -24.53 -29.87 -28.47
CA ASP A 682 -24.94 -31.28 -28.37
C ASP A 682 -25.78 -31.60 -27.11
N GLY A 683 -26.13 -30.56 -26.33
CA GLY A 683 -26.84 -30.65 -25.06
C GLY A 683 -25.94 -30.69 -23.82
N GLN A 684 -24.63 -30.96 -23.97
CA GLN A 684 -23.63 -30.92 -22.89
C GLN A 684 -22.60 -29.81 -23.16
N ILE A 685 -22.12 -29.71 -24.40
CA ILE A 685 -21.18 -28.71 -24.87
C ILE A 685 -21.92 -27.72 -25.76
N THR A 686 -21.67 -26.43 -25.57
CA THR A 686 -22.23 -25.37 -26.42
C THR A 686 -21.15 -24.37 -26.82
N ALA A 687 -21.07 -24.03 -28.10
CA ALA A 687 -20.15 -23.06 -28.66
C ALA A 687 -20.93 -22.02 -29.48
N THR A 688 -20.58 -20.72 -29.34
CA THR A 688 -21.22 -19.64 -30.08
C THR A 688 -20.17 -18.74 -30.74
N LYS A 689 -20.38 -18.35 -32.00
CA LYS A 689 -19.47 -17.47 -32.75
C LYS A 689 -20.24 -16.46 -33.61
N LYS A 690 -19.70 -15.24 -33.70
CA LYS A 690 -20.23 -14.17 -34.57
C LYS A 690 -20.09 -14.60 -36.03
N LEU A 691 -21.18 -14.48 -36.78
CA LEU A 691 -21.25 -14.69 -38.22
C LEU A 691 -21.61 -13.36 -38.90
N VAL A 692 -20.84 -12.94 -39.90
CA VAL A 692 -21.11 -11.74 -40.70
C VAL A 692 -21.49 -12.15 -42.12
N LYS A 693 -22.72 -11.84 -42.54
CA LYS A 693 -23.24 -12.12 -43.88
C LYS A 693 -23.10 -10.89 -44.78
N LEU A 694 -22.39 -11.04 -45.90
CA LEU A 694 -22.18 -10.03 -46.94
C LEU A 694 -23.35 -9.89 -47.93
#